data_AF-A0A2E4X3T0-F1
#
_entry.id   AF-A0A2E4X3T0-F1
#
_cell.length_a   1.000
_cell.length_b   1.000
_cell.length_c   1.000
_cell.angle_alpha   90.00
_cell.angle_beta   90.00
_cell.angle_gamma   90.00
#
_symmetry.space_group_name_H-M   'P 1'
#
loop_
_entity.id
_entity.type
_entity.pdbx_description
1 polymer ?
#
loop_
_entity_poly.entity_id
_entity_poly.type
_entity_poly.pdbx_seq_one_letter_code
_entity_poly.pdbx_strand_id
1 'polypeptide(L)'
;MQKRQLVLLSALIAAGFTPGCGCEEEVFIKIAPRIQLEGDAAELDQDDGSICTDDINGCELHFGAVGLATQGSRTLLMANPSHVNLQVYDIKIDADSPEAPRLSTNWESVGSSFLAGKSFAPFKVYWIPEVETAEEVAIGTVVLVTNAENSTTLLDAETCSDLGALGACGEVRVQLFGRGVDNGLPEAKVIARVGQDAWDDGPCDFGYVGLRGQGACRVEVTNVGERDLLLFGAELGFRESGRDDCQTCSGQAWCGGPNGSCVAGPFAAEETPVVGEGFPERNPCDEDTRCELGQFCASDASNPEERFCSSEAEVPDGMSIFAFDAEPLFSQDNPLVVSPGSSATLTLIFKPYALRRYTGRLALKTNQLGQRNLAIGLIGVGHEAPTAVPEISAVNDGDPIRDDNGTVLVAPLDTVAVTGLRSFGANGAEITGYEWSFEESADIGAFRPHGSHLMPEDASNVTTELGFQNNAERWIRGVDTVGTYRIALRVQDEHGIWSPWETVDFTNIPGDSIHIQMTWDHPSSDVDLHVIRTGDRDLYRNREQDCYYASCKPVNGQPRLSWGPGGPEDDPILDLDDVNGFGPENINIDQPEDNQQYLVGVHYFSDHAWNGEEGQTDCTIRIYVWERLVFEEVMLLEETGNWWEVANIHWPEAHVETINDFYVETPN
;
A
#
# COMPACT_ATOMS: atom_id res chain seq x y z
N MET A 1 39.82 -72.97 -20.84
CA MET A 1 40.16 -74.40 -20.67
C MET A 1 39.16 -75.00 -19.68
N GLN A 2 38.09 -75.68 -20.11
CA GLN A 2 37.92 -77.16 -20.14
C GLN A 2 38.61 -77.89 -18.96
N LYS A 3 38.04 -78.87 -18.23
CA LYS A 3 36.79 -79.64 -18.27
C LYS A 3 36.77 -80.52 -16.98
N ARG A 4 35.58 -80.81 -16.44
CA ARG A 4 35.07 -82.07 -15.81
C ARG A 4 36.00 -83.04 -15.03
N GLN A 5 35.51 -83.53 -13.86
CA GLN A 5 35.07 -84.93 -13.55
C GLN A 5 34.78 -85.08 -12.02
N LEU A 6 33.62 -85.60 -11.56
CA LEU A 6 33.30 -86.99 -11.14
C LEU A 6 34.25 -87.52 -10.02
N VAL A 7 33.87 -88.15 -8.90
CA VAL A 7 32.93 -89.28 -8.70
C VAL A 7 32.95 -89.78 -7.21
N LEU A 8 31.82 -90.38 -6.76
CA LEU A 8 31.54 -91.36 -5.65
C LEU A 8 31.92 -91.07 -4.18
N LEU A 9 31.20 -91.42 -3.10
CA LEU A 9 30.15 -92.40 -2.69
C LEU A 9 30.72 -93.26 -1.54
N SER A 10 30.05 -93.30 -0.38
CA SER A 10 30.09 -94.42 0.57
C SER A 10 28.95 -94.27 1.58
N ALA A 11 28.06 -95.28 1.60
CA ALA A 11 26.97 -95.45 2.55
C ALA A 11 27.42 -96.38 3.68
N LEU A 12 26.80 -96.30 4.87
CA LEU A 12 26.47 -97.49 5.66
C LEU A 12 25.35 -97.20 6.68
N ILE A 13 24.41 -98.14 6.74
CA ILE A 13 23.17 -98.18 7.55
C ILE A 13 23.43 -99.03 8.80
N ALA A 14 22.82 -98.68 9.94
CA ALA A 14 22.41 -99.65 10.97
C ALA A 14 21.19 -99.12 11.76
N ALA A 15 20.21 -100.00 11.95
CA ALA A 15 18.86 -99.75 12.47
C ALA A 15 18.71 -100.08 13.97
N GLY A 16 17.63 -99.60 14.61
CA GLY A 16 17.04 -100.29 15.78
C GLY A 16 16.25 -99.44 16.79
N PHE A 17 14.92 -99.62 16.78
CA PHE A 17 13.92 -99.64 17.88
C PHE A 17 13.90 -98.59 19.03
N THR A 18 12.71 -98.01 19.23
CA THR A 18 12.19 -97.23 20.40
C THR A 18 11.87 -98.13 21.62
N PRO A 19 11.44 -97.65 22.82
CA PRO A 19 11.14 -96.28 23.28
C PRO A 19 11.68 -95.89 24.69
N GLY A 20 11.60 -94.59 25.03
CA GLY A 20 11.43 -94.11 26.41
C GLY A 20 12.67 -93.63 27.15
N CYS A 21 12.89 -92.32 27.16
CA CYS A 21 13.41 -91.60 28.32
C CYS A 21 13.00 -90.12 28.21
N GLY A 22 12.42 -89.58 29.27
CA GLY A 22 11.97 -88.19 29.34
C GLY A 22 13.13 -87.21 29.22
N CYS A 23 12.97 -86.22 28.36
CA CYS A 23 13.73 -84.98 28.44
C CYS A 23 12.81 -83.95 29.09
N GLU A 24 13.24 -83.41 30.22
CA GLU A 24 12.74 -82.16 30.78
C GLU A 24 12.73 -81.12 29.65
N GLU A 25 11.61 -80.42 29.47
CA GLU A 25 11.55 -79.28 28.55
C GLU A 25 12.53 -78.21 29.05
N GLU A 26 13.61 -77.99 28.30
CA GLU A 26 14.40 -76.78 28.41
C GLU A 26 13.48 -75.59 28.16
N VAL A 27 13.22 -74.79 29.21
CA VAL A 27 12.56 -73.49 29.08
C VAL A 27 13.53 -72.59 28.32
N PHE A 28 13.39 -72.52 27.00
CA PHE A 28 14.02 -71.49 26.19
C PHE A 28 13.43 -70.14 26.58
N ILE A 29 14.17 -69.34 27.36
CA ILE A 29 13.84 -67.92 27.54
C ILE A 29 14.08 -67.27 26.17
N LYS A 30 12.99 -67.04 25.43
CA LYS A 30 13.04 -66.34 24.16
C LYS A 30 13.51 -64.90 24.41
N ILE A 31 14.70 -64.57 23.91
CA ILE A 31 15.24 -63.21 23.96
C ILE A 31 14.71 -62.48 22.72
N ALA A 32 13.70 -61.62 22.90
CA ALA A 32 13.04 -60.89 21.81
C ALA A 32 12.87 -59.41 22.17
N PRO A 33 12.73 -58.51 21.17
CA PRO A 33 12.42 -57.12 21.42
C PRO A 33 11.05 -56.99 22.09
N ARG A 34 10.92 -56.02 23.00
CA ARG A 34 9.67 -55.67 23.68
C ARG A 34 9.51 -54.16 23.64
N ILE A 35 8.27 -53.69 23.66
CA ILE A 35 7.93 -52.28 23.79
C ILE A 35 7.19 -52.04 25.09
N GLN A 36 7.45 -50.89 25.70
CA GLN A 36 6.73 -50.35 26.84
C GLN A 36 6.40 -48.89 26.53
N LEU A 37 5.20 -48.44 26.92
CA LEU A 37 4.75 -47.06 26.71
C LEU A 37 4.51 -46.40 28.06
N GLU A 38 5.04 -45.19 28.20
CA GLU A 38 4.89 -44.36 29.40
C GLU A 38 4.51 -42.94 28.99
N GLY A 39 3.74 -42.24 29.81
CA GLY A 39 3.47 -40.82 29.61
C GLY A 39 4.59 -39.97 30.19
N ASP A 40 4.74 -38.74 29.69
CA ASP A 40 5.64 -37.80 30.34
C ASP A 40 5.09 -37.41 31.72
N ALA A 41 5.80 -37.82 32.77
CA ALA A 41 5.42 -37.57 34.16
C ALA A 41 5.34 -36.08 34.52
N ALA A 42 5.94 -35.19 33.73
CA ALA A 42 5.81 -33.73 33.91
C ALA A 42 4.50 -33.17 33.33
N GLU A 43 3.86 -33.88 32.39
CA GLU A 43 2.58 -33.49 31.77
C GLU A 43 1.36 -34.15 32.42
N LEU A 44 1.57 -35.15 33.29
CA LEU A 44 0.53 -35.89 34.00
C LEU A 44 0.44 -35.45 35.48
N ASP A 45 -0.73 -34.98 35.92
CA ASP A 45 -0.99 -34.61 37.31
C ASP A 45 -1.08 -35.87 38.22
N GLN A 46 0.07 -36.28 38.75
CA GLN A 46 0.32 -37.25 39.86
C GLN A 46 0.58 -38.75 39.54
N ASP A 47 1.71 -39.21 40.11
CA ASP A 47 2.15 -40.52 40.62
C ASP A 47 1.99 -41.84 39.85
N ASP A 48 1.31 -41.88 38.71
CA ASP A 48 1.47 -42.99 37.76
C ASP A 48 1.48 -42.45 36.33
N GLY A 49 2.67 -42.44 35.71
CA GLY A 49 2.84 -42.18 34.29
C GLY A 49 2.52 -43.42 33.43
N SER A 50 1.78 -44.39 33.99
CA SER A 50 1.47 -45.64 33.32
C SER A 50 0.27 -45.43 32.42
N ILE A 51 0.53 -45.49 31.12
CA ILE A 51 -0.52 -45.35 30.11
C ILE A 51 -1.26 -46.67 29.89
N CYS A 52 -0.64 -47.81 30.22
CA CYS A 52 -1.17 -49.14 29.93
C CYS A 52 -1.53 -49.89 31.22
N THR A 53 -2.62 -50.67 31.17
CA THR A 53 -3.12 -51.43 32.34
C THR A 53 -2.33 -52.70 32.62
N ASP A 54 -1.84 -53.38 31.57
CA ASP A 54 -1.01 -54.60 31.68
C ASP A 54 -0.01 -54.69 30.50
N ASP A 55 1.28 -54.43 30.76
CA ASP A 55 2.37 -54.35 29.77
C ASP A 55 2.11 -53.31 28.67
N ILE A 56 1.33 -53.66 27.65
CA ILE A 56 0.91 -52.82 26.51
C ILE A 56 -0.58 -53.00 26.16
N ASN A 57 -1.33 -53.70 27.02
CA ASN A 57 -2.77 -53.87 26.87
C ASN A 57 -3.50 -52.73 27.59
N GLY A 58 -4.63 -52.30 27.01
CA GLY A 58 -5.47 -51.26 27.61
C GLY A 58 -4.76 -49.91 27.75
N CYS A 59 -3.93 -49.54 26.77
CA CYS A 59 -3.23 -48.26 26.80
C CYS A 59 -4.20 -47.10 26.54
N GLU A 60 -4.32 -46.18 27.50
CA GLU A 60 -5.21 -45.01 27.43
C GLU A 60 -4.41 -43.72 27.68
N LEU A 61 -4.56 -42.74 26.79
CA LEU A 61 -3.93 -41.42 26.91
C LEU A 61 -5.00 -40.33 27.01
N HIS A 62 -4.97 -39.62 28.13
CA HIS A 62 -5.96 -38.59 28.48
C HIS A 62 -5.41 -37.18 28.23
N PHE A 63 -6.03 -36.45 27.30
CA PHE A 63 -5.75 -35.04 27.01
C PHE A 63 -6.39 -34.09 28.04
N GLY A 64 -7.34 -34.57 28.85
CA GLY A 64 -8.09 -33.71 29.77
C GLY A 64 -8.87 -32.63 29.01
N ALA A 65 -9.07 -31.48 29.66
CA ALA A 65 -9.78 -30.35 29.06
C ALA A 65 -8.87 -29.58 28.08
N VAL A 66 -9.27 -29.51 26.81
CA VAL A 66 -8.59 -28.74 25.76
C VAL A 66 -9.56 -27.69 25.22
N GLY A 67 -9.13 -26.44 25.15
CA GLY A 67 -9.94 -25.34 24.62
C GLY A 67 -10.27 -25.54 23.15
N LEU A 68 -11.49 -25.22 22.72
CA LEU A 68 -11.87 -25.26 21.30
C LEU A 68 -10.90 -24.47 20.42
N ALA A 69 -10.65 -24.99 19.21
CA ALA A 69 -9.71 -24.45 18.22
C ALA A 69 -8.26 -24.29 18.73
N THR A 70 -7.90 -24.86 19.88
CA THR A 70 -6.56 -24.81 20.47
C THR A 70 -5.88 -26.16 20.35
N GLN A 71 -4.60 -26.18 19.96
CA GLN A 71 -3.84 -27.43 19.88
C GLN A 71 -3.39 -27.89 21.27
N GLY A 72 -4.03 -28.93 21.78
CA GLY A 72 -3.53 -29.71 22.91
C GLY A 72 -2.44 -30.67 22.45
N SER A 73 -1.50 -30.98 23.34
CA SER A 73 -0.48 -32.00 23.09
C SER A 73 -0.28 -32.92 24.29
N ARG A 74 0.13 -34.15 24.01
CA ARG A 74 0.64 -35.11 25.00
C ARG A 74 1.89 -35.79 24.49
N THR A 75 2.87 -35.93 25.36
CA THR A 75 4.14 -36.61 25.08
C THR A 75 4.07 -38.06 25.53
N LEU A 76 4.38 -38.98 24.61
CA LEU A 76 4.50 -40.41 24.81
C LEU A 76 5.97 -40.83 24.77
N LEU A 77 6.41 -41.59 25.77
CA LEU A 77 7.72 -42.19 25.85
C LEU A 77 7.63 -43.67 25.44
N MET A 78 8.31 -44.02 24.34
CA MET A 78 8.49 -45.41 23.95
C MET A 78 9.78 -45.95 24.52
N ALA A 79 9.72 -47.04 25.29
CA ALA A 79 10.88 -47.70 25.86
C ALA A 79 11.06 -49.11 25.30
N ASN A 80 12.32 -49.51 25.10
CA ASN A 80 12.69 -50.89 24.82
C ASN A 80 13.30 -51.52 26.10
N PRO A 81 12.49 -52.18 26.95
CA PRO A 81 12.98 -52.79 28.18
C PRO A 81 13.84 -54.03 27.93
N SER A 82 13.91 -54.55 26.70
CA SER A 82 14.69 -55.75 26.38
C SER A 82 16.17 -55.42 26.09
N HIS A 83 16.99 -56.46 25.92
CA HIS A 83 18.37 -56.32 25.43
C HIS A 83 18.48 -56.47 23.89
N VAL A 84 17.36 -56.67 23.21
CA VAL A 84 17.28 -56.84 21.75
C VAL A 84 16.69 -55.60 21.14
N ASN A 85 17.23 -55.15 20.02
CA ASN A 85 16.81 -53.88 19.44
C ASN A 85 15.37 -53.95 18.92
N LEU A 86 14.60 -52.92 19.25
CA LEU A 86 13.21 -52.72 18.84
C LEU A 86 13.22 -51.83 17.59
N GLN A 87 12.51 -52.27 16.55
CA GLN A 87 12.30 -51.50 15.33
C GLN A 87 10.87 -50.98 15.31
N VAL A 88 10.72 -49.67 15.09
CA VAL A 88 9.42 -48.99 14.93
C VAL A 88 9.31 -48.61 13.46
N TYR A 89 8.31 -49.18 12.79
CA TYR A 89 8.10 -49.01 11.35
C TYR A 89 7.19 -47.82 11.06
N ASP A 90 6.17 -47.61 11.90
CA ASP A 90 5.18 -46.56 11.69
C ASP A 90 4.51 -46.17 13.01
N ILE A 91 4.10 -44.91 13.12
CA ILE A 91 3.23 -44.40 14.19
C ILE A 91 2.22 -43.46 13.54
N LYS A 92 0.95 -43.86 13.57
CA LYS A 92 -0.13 -43.15 12.89
C LYS A 92 -1.40 -43.05 13.73
N ILE A 93 -2.29 -42.17 13.32
CA ILE A 93 -3.67 -42.13 13.83
C ILE A 93 -4.48 -43.19 13.07
N ASP A 94 -5.27 -43.98 13.79
CA ASP A 94 -6.22 -44.91 13.17
C ASP A 94 -7.24 -44.12 12.35
N ALA A 95 -7.43 -44.48 11.09
CA ALA A 95 -8.34 -43.79 10.18
C ALA A 95 -9.80 -43.85 10.65
N ASP A 96 -10.16 -44.85 11.44
CA ASP A 96 -11.50 -45.01 12.03
C ASP A 96 -11.69 -44.17 13.32
N SER A 97 -10.70 -43.36 13.70
CA SER A 97 -10.78 -42.48 14.86
C SER A 97 -11.90 -41.44 14.68
N PRO A 98 -12.77 -41.21 15.69
CA PRO A 98 -13.83 -40.20 15.63
C PRO A 98 -13.35 -38.80 15.24
N GLU A 99 -12.15 -38.43 15.69
CA GLU A 99 -11.52 -37.14 15.44
C GLU A 99 -10.27 -37.26 14.53
N ALA A 100 -10.19 -38.25 13.64
CA ALA A 100 -9.00 -38.53 12.83
C ALA A 100 -8.38 -37.30 12.13
N PRO A 101 -9.16 -36.37 11.50
CA PRO A 101 -8.60 -35.17 10.88
C PRO A 101 -8.08 -34.12 11.87
N ARG A 102 -8.41 -34.27 13.16
CA ARG A 102 -8.09 -33.35 14.25
C ARG A 102 -7.00 -33.88 15.17
N LEU A 103 -6.55 -35.10 14.90
CA LEU A 103 -5.46 -35.78 15.58
C LEU A 103 -4.25 -35.84 14.67
N SER A 104 -3.07 -35.63 15.25
CA SER A 104 -1.81 -35.81 14.51
C SER A 104 -0.69 -36.22 15.45
N THR A 105 0.42 -36.70 14.88
CA THR A 105 1.65 -37.00 15.64
C THR A 105 2.82 -36.25 15.02
N ASN A 106 3.88 -36.01 15.78
CA ASN A 106 5.13 -35.46 15.23
C ASN A 106 6.10 -36.56 14.73
N TRP A 107 5.70 -37.84 14.71
CA TRP A 107 6.62 -38.96 14.49
C TRP A 107 7.40 -38.85 13.19
N GLU A 108 6.77 -38.37 12.11
CA GLU A 108 7.43 -38.12 10.82
C GLU A 108 8.63 -37.16 10.91
N SER A 109 8.65 -36.27 11.91
CA SER A 109 9.71 -35.27 12.11
C SER A 109 10.77 -35.67 13.15
N VAL A 110 10.48 -36.63 14.03
CA VAL A 110 11.37 -37.01 15.15
C VAL A 110 11.84 -38.47 15.14
N GLY A 111 11.24 -39.32 14.30
CA GLY A 111 11.39 -40.76 14.41
C GLY A 111 12.68 -41.33 13.82
N SER A 112 13.58 -41.80 14.70
CA SER A 112 14.55 -42.84 14.37
C SER A 112 13.87 -44.21 14.43
N SER A 113 13.89 -44.97 13.35
CA SER A 113 13.23 -46.28 13.22
C SER A 113 13.80 -47.40 14.12
N PHE A 114 14.66 -47.09 15.09
CA PHE A 114 15.40 -48.08 15.87
C PHE A 114 15.68 -47.64 17.31
N LEU A 115 15.25 -48.45 18.29
CA LEU A 115 15.54 -48.30 19.71
C LEU A 115 16.47 -49.43 20.16
N ALA A 116 17.66 -49.05 20.61
CA ALA A 116 18.62 -49.99 21.19
C ALA A 116 18.04 -50.66 22.47
N GLY A 117 18.60 -51.79 22.86
CA GLY A 117 18.23 -52.41 24.14
C GLY A 117 18.42 -51.43 25.31
N LYS A 118 17.43 -51.35 26.20
CA LYS A 118 17.40 -50.43 27.36
C LYS A 118 17.40 -48.93 27.00
N SER A 119 16.93 -48.54 25.82
CA SER A 119 16.76 -47.13 25.44
C SER A 119 15.29 -46.70 25.38
N PHE A 120 15.05 -45.38 25.30
CA PHE A 120 13.72 -44.79 25.11
C PHE A 120 13.75 -43.66 24.08
N ALA A 121 12.59 -43.34 23.49
CA ALA A 121 12.40 -42.26 22.53
C ALA A 121 11.02 -41.57 22.73
N PRO A 122 10.97 -40.23 22.82
CA PRO A 122 9.72 -39.50 22.92
C PRO A 122 9.08 -39.22 21.55
N PHE A 123 7.75 -39.15 21.50
CA PHE A 123 7.00 -38.52 20.43
C PHE A 123 5.75 -37.83 20.99
N LYS A 124 5.16 -36.91 20.22
CA LYS A 124 3.99 -36.14 20.63
C LYS A 124 2.78 -36.52 19.80
N VAL A 125 1.62 -36.53 20.47
CA VAL A 125 0.29 -36.60 19.88
C VAL A 125 -0.39 -35.27 20.11
N TYR A 126 -1.06 -34.76 19.09
CA TYR A 126 -1.78 -33.49 19.11
C TYR A 126 -3.26 -33.71 18.87
N TRP A 127 -4.06 -32.84 19.47
CA TRP A 127 -5.51 -32.81 19.29
C TRP A 127 -6.01 -31.36 19.25
N ILE A 128 -6.90 -31.05 18.30
CA ILE A 128 -7.58 -29.75 18.21
C ILE A 128 -9.10 -29.97 18.28
N PRO A 129 -9.75 -29.79 19.44
CA PRO A 129 -11.19 -29.95 19.56
C PRO A 129 -11.95 -28.86 18.81
N GLU A 130 -13.04 -29.24 18.13
CA GLU A 130 -13.99 -28.32 17.49
C GLU A 130 -15.38 -28.32 18.12
N VAL A 131 -15.66 -29.32 18.98
CA VAL A 131 -16.95 -29.49 19.64
C VAL A 131 -16.75 -29.50 21.14
N GLU A 132 -17.60 -28.76 21.86
CA GLU A 132 -17.64 -28.82 23.31
C GLU A 132 -18.23 -30.15 23.78
N THR A 133 -17.57 -30.76 24.76
CA THR A 133 -18.02 -32.03 25.36
C THR A 133 -18.14 -31.85 26.87
N ALA A 134 -19.27 -32.31 27.43
CA ALA A 134 -19.53 -32.18 28.87
C ALA A 134 -18.59 -33.04 29.73
N GLU A 135 -18.19 -34.20 29.22
CA GLU A 135 -17.29 -35.16 29.86
C GLU A 135 -16.18 -35.59 28.87
N GLU A 136 -15.17 -36.29 29.37
CA GLU A 136 -14.12 -36.84 28.52
C GLU A 136 -14.67 -37.96 27.62
N VAL A 137 -14.36 -37.90 26.33
CA VAL A 137 -14.84 -38.86 25.32
C VAL A 137 -13.67 -39.52 24.61
N ALA A 138 -13.90 -40.70 24.02
CA ALA A 138 -12.94 -41.34 23.15
C ALA A 138 -12.81 -40.54 21.84
N ILE A 139 -11.63 -39.96 21.59
CA ILE A 139 -11.37 -39.08 20.44
C ILE A 139 -10.68 -39.82 19.29
N GLY A 140 -9.95 -40.89 19.56
CA GLY A 140 -9.28 -41.67 18.51
C GLY A 140 -8.30 -42.68 19.05
N THR A 141 -7.49 -43.27 18.17
CA THR A 141 -6.50 -44.28 18.53
C THR A 141 -5.19 -43.98 17.81
N VAL A 142 -4.07 -44.05 18.54
CA VAL A 142 -2.73 -44.07 17.95
C VAL A 142 -2.30 -45.52 17.77
N VAL A 143 -1.80 -45.85 16.58
CA VAL A 143 -1.33 -47.18 16.21
C VAL A 143 0.17 -47.12 15.97
N LEU A 144 0.92 -47.91 16.75
CA LEU A 144 2.37 -48.11 16.60
C LEU A 144 2.60 -49.46 15.95
N VAL A 145 3.33 -49.49 14.83
CA VAL A 145 3.71 -50.74 14.15
C VAL A 145 5.17 -51.07 14.45
N THR A 146 5.42 -52.21 15.10
CA THR A 146 6.75 -52.58 15.60
C THR A 146 7.06 -54.06 15.42
N ASN A 147 8.31 -54.48 15.64
CA ASN A 147 8.69 -55.89 15.71
C ASN A 147 8.64 -56.47 17.14
N ALA A 148 8.00 -55.78 18.09
CA ALA A 148 7.94 -56.22 19.48
C ALA A 148 7.19 -57.55 19.62
N GLU A 149 7.71 -58.46 20.45
CA GLU A 149 7.03 -59.73 20.72
C GLU A 149 5.69 -59.53 21.45
N ASN A 150 5.59 -58.48 22.24
CA ASN A 150 4.39 -58.15 22.98
C ASN A 150 3.41 -57.28 22.18
N SER A 151 3.45 -57.20 20.84
CA SER A 151 2.38 -56.50 20.09
C SER A 151 0.99 -57.09 20.36
N THR A 152 -0.05 -56.26 20.43
CA THR A 152 -1.43 -56.71 20.70
C THR A 152 -2.05 -57.45 19.53
N THR A 153 -1.71 -57.03 18.30
CA THR A 153 -2.25 -57.60 17.06
C THR A 153 -1.12 -57.87 16.09
N LEU A 154 -0.96 -59.11 15.65
CA LEU A 154 0.02 -59.46 14.60
C LEU A 154 -0.54 -59.09 13.22
N LEU A 155 0.29 -58.46 12.41
CA LEU A 155 -0.04 -58.14 11.03
C LEU A 155 0.35 -59.30 10.11
N ASP A 156 -0.26 -59.36 8.93
CA ASP A 156 0.10 -60.34 7.91
C ASP A 156 1.49 -60.06 7.32
N ALA A 157 2.09 -61.09 6.72
CA ALA A 157 3.47 -61.03 6.25
C ALA A 157 3.68 -60.05 5.08
N GLU A 158 2.64 -59.76 4.29
CA GLU A 158 2.71 -58.82 3.16
C GLU A 158 2.76 -57.39 3.71
N THR A 159 1.83 -57.03 4.59
CA THR A 159 1.81 -55.73 5.29
C THR A 159 3.13 -55.46 6.03
N CYS A 160 3.67 -56.45 6.74
CA CYS A 160 4.96 -56.29 7.41
C CYS A 160 6.12 -56.08 6.44
N SER A 161 6.13 -56.79 5.30
CA SER A 161 7.18 -56.65 4.28
C SER A 161 7.14 -55.26 3.62
N ASP A 162 5.95 -54.73 3.33
CA ASP A 162 5.78 -53.41 2.71
C ASP A 162 6.26 -52.27 3.61
N LEU A 163 6.10 -52.43 4.93
CA LEU A 163 6.65 -51.53 5.94
C LEU A 163 8.16 -51.72 6.18
N GLY A 164 8.81 -52.66 5.47
CA GLY A 164 10.25 -52.91 5.56
C GLY A 164 10.68 -53.85 6.68
N ALA A 165 9.76 -54.62 7.28
CA ALA A 165 10.08 -55.61 8.30
C ALA A 165 10.71 -56.87 7.69
N LEU A 166 11.80 -57.36 8.30
CA LEU A 166 12.48 -58.60 7.90
C LEU A 166 11.81 -59.87 8.48
N GLY A 167 10.71 -59.72 9.21
CA GLY A 167 10.01 -60.79 9.91
C GLY A 167 8.64 -60.32 10.41
N ALA A 168 8.04 -61.07 11.33
CA ALA A 168 6.74 -60.71 11.90
C ALA A 168 6.79 -59.33 12.59
N CYS A 169 5.75 -58.55 12.36
CA CYS A 169 5.50 -57.25 12.98
C CYS A 169 4.07 -57.23 13.52
N GLY A 170 3.79 -56.29 14.43
CA GLY A 170 2.47 -56.16 15.02
C GLY A 170 2.18 -54.76 15.54
N GLU A 171 0.90 -54.50 15.75
CA GLU A 171 0.38 -53.24 16.25
C GLU A 171 0.36 -53.19 17.77
N VAL A 172 0.63 -52.01 18.31
CA VAL A 172 0.26 -51.59 19.66
C VAL A 172 -0.66 -50.39 19.52
N ARG A 173 -1.79 -50.42 20.22
CA ARG A 173 -2.85 -49.42 20.09
C ARG A 173 -3.00 -48.65 21.41
N VAL A 174 -3.03 -47.33 21.31
CA VAL A 174 -3.27 -46.41 22.44
C VAL A 174 -4.57 -45.67 22.19
N GLN A 175 -5.58 -45.91 23.02
CA GLN A 175 -6.85 -45.21 22.96
C GLN A 175 -6.67 -43.79 23.51
N LEU A 176 -7.16 -42.80 22.76
CA LEU A 176 -7.09 -41.41 23.13
C LEU A 176 -8.43 -40.95 23.70
N PHE A 177 -8.35 -40.20 24.80
CA PHE A 177 -9.48 -39.56 25.45
C PHE A 177 -9.20 -38.06 25.60
N GLY A 178 -10.26 -37.25 25.52
CA GLY A 178 -10.16 -35.81 25.72
C GLY A 178 -11.51 -35.15 25.88
N ARG A 179 -11.52 -33.93 26.40
CA ARG A 179 -12.72 -33.10 26.58
C ARG A 179 -12.51 -31.72 25.94
N GLY A 180 -13.32 -31.38 24.94
CA GLY A 180 -13.37 -30.03 24.38
C GLY A 180 -14.11 -29.10 25.34
N VAL A 181 -13.52 -27.95 25.67
CA VAL A 181 -14.17 -26.91 26.49
C VAL A 181 -14.20 -25.59 25.73
N ASP A 182 -15.36 -24.93 25.74
CA ASP A 182 -15.46 -23.58 25.20
C ASP A 182 -14.89 -22.58 26.22
N ASN A 183 -13.77 -21.96 25.88
CA ASN A 183 -13.13 -20.91 26.68
C ASN A 183 -13.25 -19.54 25.99
N GLY A 184 -14.23 -19.40 25.10
CA GLY A 184 -14.33 -18.31 24.13
C GLY A 184 -13.73 -18.74 22.78
N LEU A 185 -14.27 -18.21 21.69
CA LEU A 185 -13.78 -18.46 20.33
C LEU A 185 -13.15 -17.21 19.73
N PRO A 186 -12.05 -17.33 18.95
CA PRO A 186 -11.60 -16.26 18.07
C PRO A 186 -12.59 -16.14 16.90
N GLU A 187 -13.03 -14.92 16.61
CA GLU A 187 -13.95 -14.64 15.51
C GLU A 187 -13.49 -13.38 14.79
N ALA A 188 -13.25 -13.50 13.48
CA ALA A 188 -12.84 -12.40 12.65
C ALA A 188 -14.04 -11.81 11.92
N LYS A 189 -14.15 -10.49 11.96
CA LYS A 189 -14.97 -9.69 11.07
C LYS A 189 -14.07 -8.96 10.08
N VAL A 190 -14.40 -9.00 8.79
CA VAL A 190 -13.58 -8.37 7.76
C VAL A 190 -14.32 -7.20 7.11
N ILE A 191 -13.64 -6.06 7.01
CA ILE A 191 -14.16 -4.89 6.31
C ILE A 191 -13.14 -4.45 5.28
N ALA A 192 -13.52 -4.50 4.00
CA ALA A 192 -12.72 -3.95 2.91
C ALA A 192 -13.12 -2.48 2.67
N ARG A 193 -12.13 -1.59 2.54
CA ARG A 193 -12.36 -0.16 2.30
C ARG A 193 -11.58 0.32 1.08
N VAL A 194 -12.27 0.96 0.14
CA VAL A 194 -11.69 1.59 -1.05
C VAL A 194 -12.21 3.02 -1.11
N GLY A 195 -11.32 3.99 -1.00
CA GLY A 195 -11.73 5.39 -0.85
C GLY A 195 -12.64 5.59 0.37
N GLN A 196 -13.86 6.09 0.15
CA GLN A 196 -14.88 6.28 1.19
C GLN A 196 -15.81 5.06 1.34
N ASP A 197 -15.78 4.13 0.40
CA ASP A 197 -16.67 2.97 0.40
C ASP A 197 -16.15 1.89 1.35
N ALA A 198 -17.08 1.25 2.06
CA ALA A 198 -16.80 0.20 3.03
C ALA A 198 -17.73 -0.99 2.83
N TRP A 199 -17.12 -2.17 2.71
CA TRP A 199 -17.79 -3.41 2.36
C TRP A 199 -17.62 -4.40 3.52
N ASP A 200 -18.71 -4.68 4.24
CA ASP A 200 -18.75 -5.63 5.34
C ASP A 200 -18.79 -7.06 4.77
N ASP A 201 -17.75 -7.85 5.02
CA ASP A 201 -17.49 -9.17 4.42
C ASP A 201 -17.53 -9.19 2.87
N GLY A 202 -17.33 -8.04 2.24
CA GLY A 202 -17.35 -7.88 0.78
C GLY A 202 -15.96 -7.84 0.14
N PRO A 203 -15.87 -7.84 -1.20
CA PRO A 203 -14.60 -7.73 -1.90
C PRO A 203 -13.93 -6.35 -1.70
N CYS A 204 -12.62 -6.33 -1.92
CA CYS A 204 -11.92 -5.13 -2.35
C CYS A 204 -12.31 -4.83 -3.80
N ASP A 205 -13.29 -3.96 -3.99
CA ASP A 205 -13.65 -3.42 -5.31
C ASP A 205 -12.90 -2.11 -5.56
N PHE A 206 -11.82 -2.21 -6.32
CA PHE A 206 -10.96 -1.09 -6.71
C PHE A 206 -11.64 -0.17 -7.75
N GLY A 207 -12.81 -0.53 -8.28
CA GLY A 207 -13.48 0.24 -9.32
C GLY A 207 -12.63 0.38 -10.58
N TYR A 208 -12.66 1.56 -11.19
CA TYR A 208 -11.83 1.89 -12.34
C TYR A 208 -10.50 2.51 -11.87
N VAL A 209 -9.39 2.00 -12.40
CA VAL A 209 -8.05 2.51 -12.13
C VAL A 209 -7.34 2.79 -13.45
N GLY A 210 -6.82 4.01 -13.58
CA GLY A 210 -6.06 4.45 -14.75
C GLY A 210 -4.85 3.54 -15.03
N LEU A 211 -4.58 3.25 -16.30
CA LEU A 211 -3.37 2.56 -16.72
C LEU A 211 -2.14 3.29 -16.18
N ARG A 212 -1.18 2.53 -15.62
CA ARG A 212 0.03 3.05 -14.93
C ARG A 212 -0.26 3.76 -13.60
N GLY A 213 -1.53 3.95 -13.25
CA GLY A 213 -1.95 4.34 -11.90
C GLY A 213 -2.01 3.15 -10.95
N GLN A 214 -2.44 3.42 -9.72
CA GLN A 214 -2.65 2.39 -8.71
C GLN A 214 -3.92 2.69 -7.89
N GLY A 215 -4.72 1.66 -7.62
CA GLY A 215 -5.81 1.71 -6.64
C GLY A 215 -5.37 1.07 -5.33
N ALA A 216 -5.94 1.50 -4.21
CA ALA A 216 -5.64 0.94 -2.89
C ALA A 216 -6.92 0.45 -2.19
N CYS A 217 -6.83 -0.72 -1.56
CA CYS A 217 -7.85 -1.26 -0.69
C CYS A 217 -7.26 -1.55 0.69
N ARG A 218 -7.91 -1.03 1.73
CA ARG A 218 -7.58 -1.33 3.12
C ARG A 218 -8.49 -2.44 3.63
N VAL A 219 -7.91 -3.60 3.94
CA VAL A 219 -8.61 -4.73 4.57
C VAL A 219 -8.40 -4.65 6.07
N GLU A 220 -9.47 -4.34 6.79
CA GLU A 220 -9.51 -4.33 8.25
C GLU A 220 -10.04 -5.67 8.77
N VAL A 221 -9.27 -6.32 9.63
CA VAL A 221 -9.64 -7.58 10.28
C VAL A 221 -9.82 -7.31 11.76
N THR A 222 -11.06 -7.29 12.23
CA THR A 222 -11.42 -7.05 13.62
C THR A 222 -11.68 -8.37 14.32
N ASN A 223 -11.08 -8.57 15.48
CA ASN A 223 -11.44 -9.69 16.34
C ASN A 223 -12.69 -9.34 17.15
N VAL A 224 -13.84 -9.90 16.78
CA VAL A 224 -15.12 -9.75 17.48
C VAL A 224 -15.39 -10.89 18.47
N GLY A 225 -14.48 -11.87 18.55
CA GLY A 225 -14.54 -12.99 19.46
C GLY A 225 -14.00 -12.68 20.85
N GLU A 226 -13.91 -13.71 21.68
CA GLU A 226 -13.56 -13.62 23.10
C GLU A 226 -12.10 -14.02 23.39
N ARG A 227 -11.37 -14.52 22.38
CA ARG A 227 -9.96 -14.92 22.46
C ARG A 227 -9.14 -14.34 21.33
N ASP A 228 -7.82 -14.31 21.50
CA ASP A 228 -6.89 -13.83 20.47
C ASP A 228 -7.10 -14.55 19.12
N LEU A 229 -7.38 -13.76 18.09
CA LEU A 229 -7.36 -14.18 16.70
C LEU A 229 -5.91 -14.12 16.21
N LEU A 230 -5.45 -15.21 15.63
CA LEU A 230 -4.09 -15.33 15.09
C LEU A 230 -4.15 -15.34 13.57
N LEU A 231 -3.36 -14.49 12.92
CA LEU A 231 -3.15 -14.53 11.47
C LEU A 231 -1.75 -15.12 11.19
N PHE A 232 -1.72 -16.25 10.47
CA PHE A 232 -0.51 -17.05 10.24
C PHE A 232 0.06 -16.92 8.83
N GLY A 233 -0.66 -16.23 7.94
CA GLY A 233 -0.23 -16.03 6.57
C GLY A 233 -1.28 -15.31 5.76
N ALA A 234 -0.83 -14.64 4.71
CA ALA A 234 -1.66 -13.93 3.74
C ALA A 234 -1.18 -14.32 2.35
N GLU A 235 -2.06 -14.91 1.56
CA GLU A 235 -1.74 -15.41 0.23
C GLU A 235 -2.61 -14.70 -0.81
N LEU A 236 -1.96 -14.14 -1.83
CA LEU A 236 -2.64 -13.62 -3.01
C LEU A 236 -2.78 -14.75 -4.03
N GLY A 237 -4.02 -15.15 -4.27
CA GLY A 237 -4.37 -16.10 -5.30
C GLY A 237 -4.80 -15.36 -6.57
N PHE A 238 -4.10 -15.64 -7.66
CA PHE A 238 -4.66 -15.48 -8.99
C PHE A 238 -5.40 -16.77 -9.34
N ARG A 239 -6.30 -16.73 -10.32
CA ARG A 239 -6.92 -17.96 -10.84
C ARG A 239 -5.84 -18.82 -11.50
N GLU A 240 -5.13 -19.64 -10.73
CA GLU A 240 -4.21 -20.66 -11.25
C GLU A 240 -5.02 -21.88 -11.69
N SER A 241 -4.94 -22.21 -12.98
CA SER A 241 -5.28 -23.56 -13.44
C SER A 241 -4.16 -24.51 -13.01
N GLY A 242 -4.24 -25.12 -11.83
CA GLY A 242 -3.33 -26.24 -11.51
C GLY A 242 -2.95 -26.53 -10.06
N ARG A 243 -3.83 -26.31 -9.07
CA ARG A 243 -3.60 -26.89 -7.72
C ARG A 243 -4.33 -28.23 -7.60
N ASP A 244 -3.56 -29.29 -7.36
CA ASP A 244 -4.03 -30.69 -7.31
C ASP A 244 -4.97 -31.01 -6.13
N ASP A 245 -5.21 -30.05 -5.22
CA ASP A 245 -6.14 -30.18 -4.10
C ASP A 245 -7.59 -29.81 -4.45
N CYS A 246 -7.84 -29.26 -5.65
CA CYS A 246 -9.19 -28.98 -6.14
C CYS A 246 -9.29 -29.30 -7.65
N GLN A 247 -9.24 -30.59 -8.00
CA GLN A 247 -9.50 -31.01 -9.39
C GLN A 247 -10.98 -30.80 -9.75
N THR A 248 -11.22 -29.73 -10.50
CA THR A 248 -12.43 -29.44 -11.30
C THR A 248 -13.73 -29.27 -10.53
N CYS A 249 -13.96 -28.08 -9.96
CA CYS A 249 -15.34 -27.61 -9.80
C CYS A 249 -15.95 -27.41 -11.20
N SER A 250 -16.94 -28.21 -11.57
CA SER A 250 -17.67 -28.06 -12.83
C SER A 250 -18.79 -27.03 -12.69
N GLY A 251 -18.89 -26.09 -13.64
CA GLY A 251 -19.97 -25.11 -13.71
C GLY A 251 -19.76 -23.85 -12.85
N GLN A 252 -20.85 -23.28 -12.33
CA GLN A 252 -20.92 -21.98 -11.64
C GLN A 252 -20.43 -22.01 -10.17
N ALA A 253 -19.47 -22.88 -9.84
CA ALA A 253 -18.99 -23.12 -8.47
C ALA A 253 -17.47 -22.87 -8.34
N TRP A 254 -17.02 -22.44 -7.15
CA TRP A 254 -15.60 -22.14 -6.87
C TRP A 254 -15.11 -22.82 -5.59
N CYS A 255 -13.81 -23.09 -5.49
CA CYS A 255 -13.18 -23.75 -4.34
C CYS A 255 -13.06 -22.77 -3.15
N GLY A 256 -13.97 -22.88 -2.19
CA GLY A 256 -14.04 -21.95 -1.07
C GLY A 256 -14.84 -22.42 0.14
N GLY A 257 -15.51 -23.57 0.05
CA GLY A 257 -16.22 -24.15 1.18
C GLY A 257 -15.27 -24.86 2.14
N PRO A 258 -15.77 -25.28 3.31
CA PRO A 258 -15.00 -26.09 4.24
C PRO A 258 -14.34 -27.28 3.52
N ASN A 259 -13.05 -27.51 3.81
CA ASN A 259 -12.24 -28.60 3.23
C ASN A 259 -12.04 -28.55 1.69
N GLY A 260 -12.06 -27.36 1.08
CA GLY A 260 -11.84 -27.23 -0.38
C GLY A 260 -13.08 -27.58 -1.22
N SER A 261 -14.26 -27.61 -0.60
CA SER A 261 -15.51 -27.88 -1.32
C SER A 261 -15.91 -26.74 -2.27
N CYS A 262 -16.55 -27.13 -3.38
CA CYS A 262 -17.13 -26.19 -4.34
C CYS A 262 -18.39 -25.54 -3.73
N VAL A 263 -18.41 -24.22 -3.64
CA VAL A 263 -19.58 -23.44 -3.18
C VAL A 263 -20.16 -22.63 -4.33
N ALA A 264 -21.48 -22.48 -4.34
CA ALA A 264 -22.16 -21.52 -5.21
C ALA A 264 -21.77 -20.10 -4.75
N GLY A 265 -21.07 -19.35 -5.59
CA GLY A 265 -20.71 -17.97 -5.29
C GLY A 265 -21.87 -17.01 -5.57
N PRO A 266 -21.91 -15.82 -4.95
CA PRO A 266 -22.91 -14.78 -5.22
C PRO A 266 -22.78 -14.10 -6.59
N PHE A 267 -21.98 -14.66 -7.53
CA PHE A 267 -21.60 -14.05 -8.81
C PHE A 267 -22.23 -14.75 -10.02
N ALA A 268 -23.49 -15.15 -9.91
CA ALA A 268 -24.31 -15.55 -11.04
C ALA A 268 -24.75 -14.32 -11.83
N ALA A 269 -24.05 -14.05 -12.94
CA ALA A 269 -24.66 -13.43 -14.12
C ALA A 269 -24.49 -14.41 -15.29
N GLU A 270 -25.63 -14.95 -15.73
CA GLU A 270 -26.04 -15.46 -17.06
C GLU A 270 -24.98 -15.58 -18.18
N GLU A 271 -24.90 -16.60 -19.04
CA GLU A 271 -25.58 -17.87 -19.31
C GLU A 271 -24.51 -18.84 -19.88
N THR A 272 -24.67 -20.16 -19.74
CA THR A 272 -23.89 -21.13 -20.55
C THR A 272 -24.83 -21.75 -21.58
N PRO A 273 -24.51 -21.75 -22.89
CA PRO A 273 -25.34 -22.41 -23.88
C PRO A 273 -25.21 -23.93 -23.79
N VAL A 274 -26.27 -24.61 -24.24
CA VAL A 274 -26.42 -26.07 -24.25
C VAL A 274 -25.41 -26.71 -25.20
N VAL A 275 -24.79 -27.82 -24.77
CA VAL A 275 -23.82 -28.60 -25.55
C VAL A 275 -24.45 -29.12 -26.85
N GLY A 276 -24.01 -28.59 -28.00
CA GLY A 276 -24.43 -29.06 -29.33
C GLY A 276 -24.60 -27.97 -30.38
N GLU A 277 -24.66 -26.70 -29.99
CA GLU A 277 -24.59 -25.57 -30.91
C GLU A 277 -23.18 -24.95 -30.86
N GLY A 278 -22.66 -24.49 -31.99
CA GLY A 278 -21.32 -23.89 -32.07
C GLY A 278 -21.17 -22.68 -31.15
N PHE A 279 -19.92 -22.22 -30.96
CA PHE A 279 -19.65 -20.93 -30.30
C PHE A 279 -20.63 -19.87 -30.83
N PRO A 280 -21.29 -19.09 -29.96
CA PRO A 280 -22.16 -18.02 -30.44
C PRO A 280 -21.30 -17.09 -31.30
N GLU A 281 -21.86 -16.67 -32.44
CA GLU A 281 -21.25 -15.67 -33.32
C GLU A 281 -20.75 -14.50 -32.46
N ARG A 282 -19.49 -14.11 -32.62
CA ARG A 282 -18.91 -12.99 -31.87
C ARG A 282 -19.78 -11.76 -32.10
N ASN A 283 -20.31 -11.14 -31.04
CA ASN A 283 -21.13 -9.94 -31.17
C ASN A 283 -20.26 -8.80 -31.73
N PRO A 284 -20.55 -8.30 -32.94
CA PRO A 284 -19.88 -7.12 -33.45
C PRO A 284 -20.32 -5.90 -32.63
N CYS A 285 -19.43 -4.93 -32.48
CA CYS A 285 -19.81 -3.67 -31.85
C CYS A 285 -20.91 -2.97 -32.66
N ASP A 286 -21.72 -2.12 -32.00
CA ASP A 286 -22.65 -1.27 -32.73
C ASP A 286 -21.90 -0.19 -33.55
N GLU A 287 -22.65 0.57 -34.36
CA GLU A 287 -22.10 1.64 -35.21
C GLU A 287 -21.37 2.74 -34.41
N ASP A 288 -21.61 2.82 -33.09
CA ASP A 288 -21.02 3.76 -32.15
C ASP A 288 -19.96 3.10 -31.23
N THR A 289 -19.51 1.88 -31.52
CA THR A 289 -18.48 1.12 -30.77
C THR A 289 -18.86 0.71 -29.34
N ARG A 290 -20.16 0.59 -29.05
CA ARG A 290 -20.69 0.22 -27.74
C ARG A 290 -20.93 -1.29 -27.62
N CYS A 291 -20.84 -1.79 -26.39
CA CYS A 291 -21.10 -3.18 -26.01
C CYS A 291 -22.07 -3.24 -24.82
N GLU A 292 -22.60 -4.43 -24.52
CA GLU A 292 -23.42 -4.66 -23.31
C GLU A 292 -22.63 -4.39 -22.02
N LEU A 293 -23.35 -4.14 -20.92
CA LEU A 293 -22.78 -3.74 -19.64
C LEU A 293 -21.72 -4.76 -19.16
N GLY A 294 -20.46 -4.31 -19.03
CA GLY A 294 -19.34 -5.16 -18.62
C GLY A 294 -18.49 -5.75 -19.75
N GLN A 295 -18.76 -5.40 -21.01
CA GLN A 295 -17.92 -5.73 -22.18
C GLN A 295 -17.38 -4.44 -22.83
N PHE A 296 -16.31 -4.56 -23.62
CA PHE A 296 -15.77 -3.45 -24.40
C PHE A 296 -15.44 -3.85 -25.84
N CYS A 297 -15.55 -2.89 -26.75
CA CYS A 297 -15.35 -3.07 -28.18
C CYS A 297 -13.86 -3.07 -28.54
N ALA A 298 -13.32 -4.23 -28.93
CA ALA A 298 -11.91 -4.40 -29.31
C ALA A 298 -11.79 -4.81 -30.78
N SER A 299 -10.75 -4.31 -31.47
CA SER A 299 -10.45 -4.73 -32.84
C SER A 299 -9.94 -6.16 -32.90
N ASP A 300 -10.31 -6.88 -33.96
CA ASP A 300 -9.84 -8.25 -34.16
C ASP A 300 -8.34 -8.27 -34.47
N ALA A 301 -7.62 -9.18 -33.82
CA ALA A 301 -6.17 -9.31 -33.95
C ALA A 301 -5.71 -9.69 -35.37
N SER A 302 -6.60 -10.22 -36.22
CA SER A 302 -6.35 -10.63 -37.60
C SER A 302 -6.93 -9.68 -38.66
N ASN A 303 -7.92 -8.85 -38.29
CA ASN A 303 -8.49 -7.81 -39.16
C ASN A 303 -8.85 -6.53 -38.37
N PRO A 304 -8.05 -5.45 -38.44
CA PRO A 304 -8.29 -4.21 -37.69
C PRO A 304 -9.59 -3.47 -38.05
N GLU A 305 -10.19 -3.77 -39.20
CA GLU A 305 -11.46 -3.17 -39.63
C GLU A 305 -12.69 -3.85 -39.00
N GLU A 306 -12.51 -5.00 -38.35
CA GLU A 306 -13.56 -5.71 -37.62
C GLU A 306 -13.39 -5.53 -36.11
N ARG A 307 -14.48 -5.25 -35.39
CA ARG A 307 -14.48 -5.03 -33.94
C ARG A 307 -15.54 -5.88 -33.24
N PHE A 308 -15.20 -6.42 -32.07
CA PHE A 308 -16.04 -7.34 -31.31
C PHE A 308 -16.08 -6.98 -29.83
N CYS A 309 -17.19 -7.27 -29.17
CA CYS A 309 -17.31 -7.15 -27.72
C CYS A 309 -16.52 -8.28 -27.04
N SER A 310 -15.50 -7.93 -26.25
CA SER A 310 -14.62 -8.90 -25.59
C SER A 310 -14.88 -9.01 -24.08
N SER A 311 -14.78 -10.25 -23.56
CA SER A 311 -14.88 -10.57 -22.14
C SER A 311 -13.64 -11.37 -21.70
N GLU A 312 -12.83 -10.75 -20.84
CA GLU A 312 -11.71 -11.32 -20.05
C GLU A 312 -10.51 -11.92 -20.81
N ALA A 313 -9.29 -11.49 -20.44
CA ALA A 313 -8.03 -12.07 -20.93
C ALA A 313 -7.09 -12.39 -19.76
N GLU A 314 -6.31 -13.47 -19.91
CA GLU A 314 -5.39 -14.00 -18.88
C GLU A 314 -4.29 -13.01 -18.47
N VAL A 315 -3.83 -13.13 -17.22
CA VAL A 315 -2.66 -12.41 -16.67
C VAL A 315 -1.39 -13.13 -17.15
N PRO A 316 -0.44 -12.45 -17.83
CA PRO A 316 0.84 -13.03 -18.18
C PRO A 316 1.60 -13.52 -16.96
N ASP A 317 2.20 -14.70 -17.07
CA ASP A 317 3.04 -15.28 -16.02
C ASP A 317 4.10 -14.27 -15.53
N GLY A 318 4.17 -14.09 -14.21
CA GLY A 318 5.16 -13.23 -13.55
C GLY A 318 4.77 -11.77 -13.37
N MET A 319 3.56 -11.34 -13.76
CA MET A 319 3.07 -9.98 -13.49
C MET A 319 2.11 -9.96 -12.29
N SER A 320 2.51 -9.27 -11.22
CA SER A 320 1.66 -9.07 -10.03
C SER A 320 0.79 -7.82 -10.19
N ILE A 321 -0.51 -8.03 -10.44
CA ILE A 321 -1.49 -6.95 -10.63
C ILE A 321 -2.12 -6.53 -9.29
N PHE A 322 -2.27 -7.47 -8.37
CA PHE A 322 -2.62 -7.23 -6.97
C PHE A 322 -1.39 -7.52 -6.12
N ALA A 323 -1.02 -6.58 -5.25
CA ALA A 323 0.13 -6.72 -4.38
C ALA A 323 -0.20 -6.16 -2.99
N PHE A 324 0.58 -6.55 -1.98
CA PHE A 324 0.58 -5.80 -0.72
C PHE A 324 1.36 -4.50 -0.90
N ASP A 325 0.90 -3.43 -0.28
CA ASP A 325 1.67 -2.17 -0.22
C ASP A 325 2.99 -2.36 0.53
N ALA A 326 2.95 -3.14 1.61
CA ALA A 326 4.10 -3.66 2.31
C ALA A 326 3.88 -5.15 2.61
N GLU A 327 4.90 -5.97 2.37
CA GLU A 327 4.84 -7.41 2.61
C GLU A 327 4.44 -7.71 4.07
N PRO A 328 3.42 -8.56 4.32
CA PRO A 328 3.00 -8.89 5.66
C PRO A 328 4.13 -9.56 6.46
N LEU A 329 4.43 -9.04 7.66
CA LEU A 329 5.52 -9.53 8.51
C LEU A 329 5.15 -10.73 9.39
N PHE A 330 3.93 -11.28 9.25
CA PHE A 330 3.46 -12.44 10.02
C PHE A 330 3.53 -13.74 9.23
N SER A 331 3.74 -14.84 9.94
CA SER A 331 3.91 -16.18 9.37
C SER A 331 3.41 -17.26 10.33
N GLN A 332 3.53 -18.52 9.93
CA GLN A 332 3.16 -19.65 10.79
C GLN A 332 4.00 -19.71 12.08
N ASP A 333 5.28 -19.36 12.01
CA ASP A 333 6.19 -19.35 13.16
C ASP A 333 6.12 -18.05 13.97
N ASN A 334 5.57 -16.98 13.38
CA ASN A 334 5.40 -15.68 14.01
C ASN A 334 4.04 -15.07 13.64
N PRO A 335 2.93 -15.53 14.24
CA PRO A 335 1.60 -15.04 13.92
C PRO A 335 1.37 -13.61 14.38
N LEU A 336 0.56 -12.87 13.61
CA LEU A 336 -0.01 -11.62 14.10
C LEU A 336 -1.13 -11.94 15.09
N VAL A 337 -1.02 -11.40 16.30
CA VAL A 337 -2.03 -11.54 17.35
C VAL A 337 -2.97 -10.34 17.31
N VAL A 338 -4.26 -10.60 17.13
CA VAL A 338 -5.33 -9.60 17.19
C VAL A 338 -6.18 -9.89 18.42
N SER A 339 -5.99 -9.12 19.48
CA SER A 339 -6.74 -9.31 20.72
C SER A 339 -8.22 -8.97 20.59
N PRO A 340 -9.10 -9.52 21.45
CA PRO A 340 -10.53 -9.22 21.44
C PRO A 340 -10.83 -7.72 21.38
N GLY A 341 -11.70 -7.31 20.45
CA GLY A 341 -12.08 -5.93 20.20
C GLY A 341 -11.04 -5.08 19.46
N SER A 342 -9.87 -5.64 19.11
CA SER A 342 -8.84 -4.95 18.33
C SER A 342 -8.95 -5.26 16.82
N SER A 343 -8.37 -4.38 16.00
CA SER A 343 -8.28 -4.55 14.55
C SER A 343 -6.83 -4.63 14.07
N ALA A 344 -6.58 -5.47 13.08
CA ALA A 344 -5.40 -5.42 12.23
C ALA A 344 -5.77 -4.84 10.85
N THR A 345 -4.80 -4.26 10.16
CA THR A 345 -4.99 -3.69 8.83
C THR A 345 -3.95 -4.23 7.85
N LEU A 346 -4.41 -4.59 6.66
CA LEU A 346 -3.60 -4.91 5.50
C LEU A 346 -3.95 -3.93 4.37
N THR A 347 -2.96 -3.42 3.66
CA THR A 347 -3.18 -2.56 2.47
C THR A 347 -2.80 -3.33 1.22
N LEU A 348 -3.75 -3.43 0.29
CA LEU A 348 -3.58 -4.02 -1.02
C LEU A 348 -3.56 -2.94 -2.09
N ILE A 349 -2.72 -3.14 -3.11
CA ILE A 349 -2.56 -2.25 -4.25
C ILE A 349 -2.96 -3.01 -5.53
N PHE A 350 -3.70 -2.34 -6.41
CA PHE A 350 -4.07 -2.81 -7.74
C PHE A 350 -3.43 -1.94 -8.81
N LYS A 351 -2.62 -2.54 -9.71
CA LYS A 351 -1.89 -1.84 -10.79
C LYS A 351 -2.26 -2.41 -12.16
N PRO A 352 -3.30 -1.90 -12.84
CA PRO A 352 -3.67 -2.38 -14.16
C PRO A 352 -2.65 -1.93 -15.22
N TYR A 353 -2.33 -2.83 -16.14
CA TYR A 353 -1.45 -2.54 -17.28
C TYR A 353 -2.18 -2.60 -18.64
N ALA A 354 -3.44 -3.06 -18.64
CA ALA A 354 -4.28 -3.16 -19.82
C ALA A 354 -5.75 -2.82 -19.47
N LEU A 355 -6.49 -2.33 -20.47
CA LEU A 355 -7.90 -1.93 -20.39
C LEU A 355 -8.80 -3.16 -20.29
N ARG A 356 -8.98 -3.69 -19.07
CA ARG A 356 -9.77 -4.90 -18.83
C ARG A 356 -10.14 -5.01 -17.36
N ARG A 357 -11.12 -5.87 -17.06
CA ARG A 357 -11.44 -6.29 -15.69
C ARG A 357 -10.44 -7.31 -15.19
N TYR A 358 -10.12 -7.23 -13.91
CA TYR A 358 -9.24 -8.12 -13.16
C TYR A 358 -9.98 -8.62 -11.93
N THR A 359 -9.79 -9.90 -11.62
CA THR A 359 -10.32 -10.53 -10.41
C THR A 359 -9.23 -11.33 -9.71
N GLY A 360 -9.23 -11.34 -8.39
CA GLY A 360 -8.29 -12.10 -7.57
C GLY A 360 -8.86 -12.45 -6.21
N ARG A 361 -8.04 -13.05 -5.35
CA ARG A 361 -8.39 -13.38 -3.97
C ARG A 361 -7.23 -13.08 -3.03
N LEU A 362 -7.54 -12.50 -1.88
CA LEU A 362 -6.70 -12.55 -0.69
C LEU A 362 -7.22 -13.68 0.23
N ALA A 363 -6.35 -14.60 0.61
CA ALA A 363 -6.64 -15.63 1.61
C ALA A 363 -5.82 -15.38 2.87
N LEU A 364 -6.49 -15.12 4.00
CA LEU A 364 -5.85 -14.99 5.31
C LEU A 364 -6.01 -16.28 6.09
N LYS A 365 -4.90 -16.86 6.54
CA LYS A 365 -4.88 -18.07 7.35
C LYS A 365 -5.09 -17.71 8.81
N THR A 366 -6.10 -18.29 9.46
CA THR A 366 -6.50 -17.93 10.84
C THR A 366 -6.76 -19.14 11.73
N ASN A 367 -6.85 -18.90 13.04
CA ASN A 367 -7.28 -19.88 14.04
C ASN A 367 -8.80 -19.87 14.30
N GLN A 368 -9.58 -19.16 13.49
CA GLN A 368 -11.03 -19.13 13.63
C GLN A 368 -11.63 -20.51 13.38
N LEU A 369 -12.49 -20.93 14.31
CA LEU A 369 -13.13 -22.24 14.25
C LEU A 369 -14.05 -22.32 13.03
N GLY A 370 -13.99 -23.43 12.28
CA GLY A 370 -14.78 -23.62 11.05
C GLY A 370 -14.35 -22.77 9.85
N GLN A 371 -13.47 -21.78 10.03
CA GLN A 371 -13.09 -20.82 8.99
C GLN A 371 -11.60 -20.47 9.04
N ARG A 372 -10.74 -21.47 8.82
CA ARG A 372 -9.26 -21.31 8.86
C ARG A 372 -8.67 -20.47 7.73
N ASN A 373 -9.47 -20.17 6.69
CA ASN A 373 -9.07 -19.31 5.57
C ASN A 373 -10.16 -18.24 5.36
N LEU A 374 -9.90 -17.01 5.77
CA LEU A 374 -10.76 -15.87 5.42
C LEU A 374 -10.47 -15.47 3.97
N ALA A 375 -11.49 -15.51 3.12
CA ALA A 375 -11.37 -15.19 1.70
C ALA A 375 -11.93 -13.80 1.43
N ILE A 376 -11.12 -12.91 0.86
CA ILE A 376 -11.54 -11.60 0.40
C ILE A 376 -11.39 -11.57 -1.12
N GLY A 377 -12.49 -11.26 -1.84
CA GLY A 377 -12.45 -11.09 -3.29
C GLY A 377 -11.75 -9.78 -3.67
N LEU A 378 -11.00 -9.78 -4.77
CA LEU A 378 -10.37 -8.59 -5.33
C LEU A 378 -10.95 -8.35 -6.71
N ILE A 379 -11.40 -7.13 -7.01
CA ILE A 379 -11.99 -6.77 -8.31
C ILE A 379 -11.49 -5.38 -8.70
N GLY A 380 -11.06 -5.19 -9.94
CA GLY A 380 -10.72 -3.86 -10.46
C GLY A 380 -10.74 -3.83 -11.97
N VAL A 381 -10.93 -2.65 -12.56
CA VAL A 381 -10.96 -2.44 -14.02
C VAL A 381 -9.84 -1.48 -14.40
N GLY A 382 -8.94 -1.93 -15.27
CA GLY A 382 -8.00 -1.05 -15.92
C GLY A 382 -8.72 -0.15 -16.92
N HIS A 383 -8.50 1.15 -16.86
CA HIS A 383 -9.13 2.14 -17.71
C HIS A 383 -8.11 3.16 -18.21
N GLU A 384 -8.41 3.85 -19.30
CA GLU A 384 -7.52 4.88 -19.83
C GLU A 384 -7.76 6.18 -19.08
N ALA A 385 -6.70 6.84 -18.64
CA ALA A 385 -6.85 8.11 -17.94
C ALA A 385 -7.35 9.20 -18.91
N PRO A 386 -8.15 10.17 -18.43
CA PRO A 386 -8.51 11.33 -19.25
C PRO A 386 -7.27 12.15 -19.64
N THR A 387 -7.41 13.04 -20.62
CA THR A 387 -6.35 13.96 -21.05
C THR A 387 -6.66 15.37 -20.56
N ALA A 388 -5.80 15.92 -19.70
CA ALA A 388 -5.84 17.32 -19.30
C ALA A 388 -5.28 18.21 -20.43
N VAL A 389 -5.94 19.34 -20.68
CA VAL A 389 -5.48 20.35 -21.65
C VAL A 389 -5.55 21.71 -20.96
N PRO A 390 -4.51 22.10 -20.20
CA PRO A 390 -4.47 23.41 -19.55
C PRO A 390 -4.21 24.52 -20.56
N GLU A 391 -4.87 25.65 -20.35
CA GLU A 391 -4.69 26.86 -21.16
C GLU A 391 -4.77 28.12 -20.32
N ILE A 392 -4.07 29.16 -20.76
CA ILE A 392 -4.38 30.53 -20.34
C ILE A 392 -5.54 31.02 -21.21
N SER A 393 -6.71 31.25 -20.62
CA SER A 393 -7.92 31.66 -21.33
C SER A 393 -8.05 33.16 -21.49
N ALA A 394 -7.55 33.96 -20.54
CA ALA A 394 -7.65 35.41 -20.59
C ALA A 394 -6.52 36.08 -19.81
N VAL A 395 -6.14 37.28 -20.26
CA VAL A 395 -5.30 38.24 -19.53
C VAL A 395 -6.04 39.57 -19.50
N ASN A 396 -6.28 40.14 -18.32
CA ASN A 396 -7.08 41.37 -18.16
C ASN A 396 -8.44 41.33 -18.87
N ASP A 397 -9.15 40.20 -18.75
CA ASP A 397 -10.42 39.89 -19.42
C ASP A 397 -10.37 39.90 -20.98
N GLY A 398 -9.17 39.96 -21.56
CA GLY A 398 -8.91 39.96 -23.00
C GLY A 398 -8.16 38.73 -23.49
N ASP A 399 -8.01 38.62 -24.81
CA ASP A 399 -7.27 37.54 -25.44
C ASP A 399 -5.77 37.59 -25.05
N PRO A 400 -5.16 36.47 -24.61
CA PRO A 400 -3.75 36.45 -24.23
C PRO A 400 -2.81 36.79 -25.40
N ILE A 401 -1.84 37.67 -25.15
CA ILE A 401 -0.75 37.95 -26.08
C ILE A 401 0.34 36.88 -25.89
N ARG A 402 0.87 36.37 -27.01
CA ARG A 402 1.91 35.33 -27.01
C ARG A 402 3.17 35.81 -27.69
N ASP A 403 4.31 35.37 -27.18
CA ASP A 403 5.61 35.56 -27.83
C ASP A 403 5.79 34.62 -29.04
N ASP A 404 6.94 34.72 -29.73
CA ASP A 404 7.28 33.88 -30.88
C ASP A 404 7.37 32.38 -30.55
N ASN A 405 7.52 32.02 -29.25
CA ASN A 405 7.56 30.65 -28.76
C ASN A 405 6.19 30.15 -28.28
N GLY A 406 5.16 30.99 -28.30
CA GLY A 406 3.79 30.67 -27.87
C GLY A 406 3.53 30.88 -26.38
N THR A 407 4.51 31.39 -25.61
CA THR A 407 4.37 31.70 -24.18
C THR A 407 3.52 32.94 -24.00
N VAL A 408 2.58 32.92 -23.06
CA VAL A 408 1.75 34.10 -22.75
C VAL A 408 2.56 35.12 -21.98
N LEU A 409 2.51 36.38 -22.40
CA LEU A 409 3.16 37.49 -21.72
C LEU A 409 2.13 38.29 -20.92
N VAL A 410 2.47 38.65 -19.69
CA VAL A 410 1.66 39.46 -18.77
C VAL A 410 2.56 40.49 -18.09
N ALA A 411 1.98 41.56 -17.56
CA ALA A 411 2.65 42.55 -16.72
C ALA A 411 2.36 42.31 -15.23
N PRO A 412 3.15 42.91 -14.31
CA PRO A 412 2.86 42.85 -12.88
C PRO A 412 1.43 43.30 -12.59
N LEU A 413 0.75 42.56 -11.72
CA LEU A 413 -0.65 42.75 -11.32
C LEU A 413 -1.71 42.52 -12.42
N ASP A 414 -1.33 42.11 -13.64
CA ASP A 414 -2.30 41.67 -14.65
C ASP A 414 -3.09 40.47 -14.16
N THR A 415 -4.40 40.46 -14.40
CA THR A 415 -5.24 39.30 -14.08
C THR A 415 -5.02 38.21 -15.11
N VAL A 416 -4.89 36.97 -14.65
CA VAL A 416 -4.71 35.79 -15.51
C VAL A 416 -5.79 34.78 -15.17
N ALA A 417 -6.51 34.31 -16.18
CA ALA A 417 -7.46 33.21 -16.04
C ALA A 417 -6.94 31.97 -16.77
N VAL A 418 -7.01 30.82 -16.10
CA VAL A 418 -6.63 29.51 -16.64
C VAL A 418 -7.85 28.63 -16.81
N THR A 419 -7.86 27.78 -17.83
CA THR A 419 -8.97 26.89 -18.13
C THR A 419 -8.52 25.50 -18.56
N GLY A 420 -9.31 24.50 -18.16
CA GLY A 420 -9.21 23.11 -18.57
C GLY A 420 -10.31 22.69 -19.53
N LEU A 421 -11.08 23.63 -20.09
CA LEU A 421 -12.30 23.37 -20.87
C LEU A 421 -12.08 22.46 -22.09
N ARG A 422 -10.87 22.41 -22.64
CA ARG A 422 -10.51 21.53 -23.77
C ARG A 422 -10.04 20.13 -23.34
N SER A 423 -10.03 19.84 -22.04
CA SER A 423 -9.74 18.51 -21.52
C SER A 423 -10.86 17.53 -21.93
N PHE A 424 -10.51 16.27 -22.11
CA PHE A 424 -11.46 15.25 -22.58
C PHE A 424 -11.19 13.89 -21.96
N GLY A 425 -12.25 13.13 -21.71
CA GLY A 425 -12.14 11.76 -21.23
C GLY A 425 -11.78 10.79 -22.35
N ALA A 426 -11.14 9.69 -21.97
CA ALA A 426 -10.89 8.60 -22.89
C ALA A 426 -12.23 7.91 -23.26
N ASN A 427 -12.33 7.41 -24.49
CA ASN A 427 -13.52 6.69 -24.99
C ASN A 427 -14.86 7.44 -24.82
N GLY A 428 -14.82 8.77 -24.78
CA GLY A 428 -16.02 9.61 -24.66
C GLY A 428 -16.52 9.84 -23.22
N ALA A 429 -15.75 9.43 -22.20
CA ALA A 429 -16.09 9.73 -20.82
C ALA A 429 -16.17 11.25 -20.55
N GLU A 430 -17.11 11.66 -19.72
CA GLU A 430 -17.27 13.07 -19.33
C GLU A 430 -16.26 13.46 -18.24
N ILE A 431 -15.75 14.70 -18.29
CA ILE A 431 -14.89 15.26 -17.23
C ILE A 431 -15.79 15.83 -16.12
N THR A 432 -15.60 15.35 -14.89
CA THR A 432 -16.39 15.72 -13.73
C THR A 432 -15.61 16.49 -12.66
N GLY A 433 -14.28 16.50 -12.73
CA GLY A 433 -13.42 17.19 -11.76
C GLY A 433 -12.19 17.84 -12.40
N TYR A 434 -11.71 18.92 -11.78
CA TYR A 434 -10.51 19.64 -12.16
C TYR A 434 -9.65 19.87 -10.92
N GLU A 435 -8.35 19.95 -11.09
CA GLU A 435 -7.43 20.31 -10.02
C GLU A 435 -6.24 21.10 -10.58
N TRP A 436 -6.12 22.34 -10.13
CA TRP A 436 -5.01 23.25 -10.45
C TRP A 436 -4.01 23.33 -9.31
N SER A 437 -2.72 23.36 -9.62
CA SER A 437 -1.67 23.43 -8.60
C SER A 437 -0.41 24.19 -9.05
N PHE A 438 0.17 24.93 -8.10
CA PHE A 438 1.54 25.47 -8.16
C PHE A 438 2.52 24.68 -7.29
N GLU A 439 2.14 23.49 -6.82
CA GLU A 439 3.00 22.66 -5.99
C GLU A 439 4.25 22.20 -6.75
N GLU A 440 5.40 22.63 -6.24
CA GLU A 440 6.71 22.31 -6.82
C GLU A 440 7.16 20.91 -6.38
N SER A 441 6.69 19.90 -7.11
CA SER A 441 7.14 18.51 -6.97
C SER A 441 7.56 17.93 -8.31
N ALA A 442 8.42 16.91 -8.28
CA ALA A 442 8.86 16.21 -9.49
C ALA A 442 7.70 15.58 -10.27
N ASP A 443 6.59 15.25 -9.59
CA ASP A 443 5.42 14.59 -10.17
C ASP A 443 4.43 15.59 -10.81
N ILE A 444 4.38 16.84 -10.31
CA ILE A 444 3.46 17.88 -10.79
C ILE A 444 4.13 18.76 -11.86
N GLY A 445 5.41 19.07 -11.67
CA GLY A 445 6.18 19.90 -12.61
C GLY A 445 5.77 21.37 -12.64
N ALA A 446 4.95 21.83 -11.70
CA ALA A 446 4.62 23.25 -11.54
C ALA A 446 5.80 24.05 -10.97
N PHE A 447 5.80 25.36 -11.18
CA PHE A 447 6.86 26.28 -10.77
C PHE A 447 6.32 27.70 -10.62
N ARG A 448 6.81 28.42 -9.61
CA ARG A 448 6.63 29.87 -9.49
C ARG A 448 7.93 30.58 -9.10
N PRO A 449 8.11 31.87 -9.44
CA PRO A 449 9.29 32.64 -9.03
C PRO A 449 9.44 32.73 -7.50
N HIS A 450 10.68 32.85 -7.03
CA HIS A 450 10.96 32.99 -5.60
C HIS A 450 10.32 34.25 -5.01
N GLY A 451 9.58 34.10 -3.91
CA GLY A 451 8.81 35.18 -3.28
C GLY A 451 7.36 35.31 -3.77
N SER A 452 6.99 34.58 -4.83
CA SER A 452 5.59 34.54 -5.28
C SER A 452 4.72 33.67 -4.37
N HIS A 453 3.52 34.18 -4.13
CA HIS A 453 2.41 33.56 -3.41
C HIS A 453 1.20 33.31 -4.33
N LEU A 454 1.40 33.41 -5.65
CA LEU A 454 0.35 33.16 -6.63
C LEU A 454 -0.28 31.78 -6.47
N MET A 455 -1.60 31.72 -6.53
CA MET A 455 -2.43 30.52 -6.44
C MET A 455 -3.73 30.68 -7.25
N PRO A 456 -4.40 29.59 -7.63
CA PRO A 456 -5.76 29.66 -8.19
C PRO A 456 -6.77 30.09 -7.12
N GLU A 457 -7.76 30.91 -7.50
CA GLU A 457 -8.88 31.30 -6.62
C GLU A 457 -9.74 30.08 -6.21
N ASP A 458 -10.10 29.25 -7.18
CA ASP A 458 -10.75 27.96 -6.96
C ASP A 458 -10.03 26.89 -7.78
N ALA A 459 -9.15 26.15 -7.10
CA ALA A 459 -8.36 25.08 -7.70
C ALA A 459 -9.22 23.95 -8.31
N SER A 460 -10.50 23.84 -7.97
CA SER A 460 -11.38 22.75 -8.44
C SER A 460 -12.26 23.14 -9.63
N ASN A 461 -12.21 24.39 -10.08
CA ASN A 461 -13.08 24.90 -11.14
C ASN A 461 -12.48 24.66 -12.55
N VAL A 462 -13.35 24.51 -13.55
CA VAL A 462 -12.94 24.34 -14.96
C VAL A 462 -12.16 25.56 -15.46
N THR A 463 -12.55 26.75 -15.03
CA THR A 463 -11.87 28.02 -15.28
C THR A 463 -11.73 28.75 -13.95
N THR A 464 -10.52 29.19 -13.64
CA THR A 464 -10.24 29.95 -12.41
C THR A 464 -9.33 31.13 -12.72
N GLU A 465 -9.55 32.24 -12.01
CA GLU A 465 -8.61 33.36 -11.98
C GLU A 465 -7.45 33.02 -11.04
N LEU A 466 -6.28 33.59 -11.34
CA LEU A 466 -5.10 33.54 -10.49
C LEU A 466 -5.01 34.80 -9.64
N GLY A 467 -4.54 34.63 -8.41
CA GLY A 467 -4.32 35.71 -7.47
C GLY A 467 -3.43 35.27 -6.33
N PHE A 468 -3.13 36.20 -5.44
CA PHE A 468 -2.29 35.96 -4.28
C PHE A 468 -2.98 36.52 -3.04
N GLN A 469 -2.70 35.90 -1.90
CA GLN A 469 -3.09 36.43 -0.61
C GLN A 469 -1.99 37.39 -0.17
N ASN A 470 -2.32 38.67 -0.08
CA ASN A 470 -1.35 39.65 0.40
C ASN A 470 -1.26 39.58 1.94
N ASN A 471 -2.35 39.21 2.64
CA ASN A 471 -2.36 38.74 4.05
C ASN A 471 -3.44 37.65 4.25
N ALA A 472 -3.61 37.21 5.50
CA ALA A 472 -4.61 36.21 5.91
C ALA A 472 -6.07 36.54 5.54
N GLU A 473 -6.42 37.79 5.22
CA GLU A 473 -7.81 38.21 5.00
C GLU A 473 -8.12 38.82 3.63
N ARG A 474 -7.12 39.12 2.80
CA ARG A 474 -7.33 39.82 1.53
C ARG A 474 -6.73 39.06 0.34
N TRP A 475 -7.62 38.78 -0.62
CA TRP A 475 -7.29 38.22 -1.92
C TRP A 475 -7.07 39.35 -2.93
N ILE A 476 -5.95 39.31 -3.63
CA ILE A 476 -5.64 40.20 -4.74
C ILE A 476 -5.62 39.38 -6.03
N ARG A 477 -6.43 39.81 -7.00
CA ARG A 477 -6.38 39.25 -8.35
C ARG A 477 -5.21 39.87 -9.09
N GLY A 478 -4.41 39.03 -9.74
CA GLY A 478 -3.25 39.46 -10.49
C GLY A 478 -2.01 38.62 -10.21
N VAL A 479 -0.95 38.86 -10.98
CA VAL A 479 0.35 38.20 -10.80
C VAL A 479 1.26 39.07 -9.95
N ASP A 480 1.83 38.50 -8.87
CA ASP A 480 2.63 39.22 -7.88
C ASP A 480 4.07 39.47 -8.34
N THR A 481 4.83 38.42 -8.60
CA THR A 481 6.28 38.51 -8.78
C THR A 481 6.65 38.44 -10.26
N VAL A 482 7.66 39.20 -10.68
CA VAL A 482 8.22 39.10 -12.04
C VAL A 482 8.89 37.74 -12.23
N GLY A 483 8.70 37.12 -13.40
CA GLY A 483 9.31 35.84 -13.73
C GLY A 483 8.41 34.91 -14.53
N THR A 484 8.88 33.68 -14.73
CA THR A 484 8.12 32.64 -15.44
C THR A 484 7.33 31.80 -14.44
N TYR A 485 6.09 31.53 -14.78
CA TYR A 485 5.16 30.69 -14.03
C TYR A 485 4.81 29.47 -14.86
N ARG A 486 4.67 28.34 -14.17
CA ARG A 486 4.14 27.10 -14.72
C ARG A 486 3.11 26.56 -13.76
N ILE A 487 1.85 26.53 -14.20
CA ILE A 487 0.74 25.97 -13.44
C ILE A 487 0.37 24.60 -14.02
N ALA A 488 0.07 23.65 -13.14
CA ALA A 488 -0.34 22.32 -13.52
C ALA A 488 -1.86 22.13 -13.39
N LEU A 489 -2.43 21.33 -14.29
CA LEU A 489 -3.79 20.84 -14.28
C LEU A 489 -3.79 19.32 -14.31
N ARG A 490 -4.67 18.70 -13.52
CA ARG A 490 -5.19 17.36 -13.81
C ARG A 490 -6.71 17.37 -13.81
N VAL A 491 -7.31 16.43 -14.53
CA VAL A 491 -8.77 16.30 -14.63
C VAL A 491 -9.23 14.92 -14.22
N GLN A 492 -10.44 14.83 -13.69
CA GLN A 492 -11.09 13.59 -13.30
C GLN A 492 -12.26 13.30 -14.23
N ASP A 493 -12.38 12.07 -14.72
CA ASP A 493 -13.55 11.63 -15.47
C ASP A 493 -14.69 11.13 -14.55
N GLU A 494 -15.85 10.87 -15.14
CA GLU A 494 -17.04 10.34 -14.45
C GLU A 494 -16.83 8.97 -13.78
N HIS A 495 -15.75 8.27 -14.12
CA HIS A 495 -15.35 7.00 -13.51
C HIS A 495 -14.41 7.19 -12.30
N GLY A 496 -14.09 8.45 -11.96
CA GLY A 496 -13.24 8.82 -10.84
C GLY A 496 -11.74 8.79 -11.15
N ILE A 497 -11.34 8.68 -12.43
CA ILE A 497 -9.95 8.52 -12.82
C ILE A 497 -9.31 9.86 -13.11
N TRP A 498 -8.18 10.12 -12.47
CA TRP A 498 -7.38 11.30 -12.70
C TRP A 498 -6.42 11.13 -13.88
N SER A 499 -6.31 12.17 -14.70
CA SER A 499 -5.22 12.32 -15.68
C SER A 499 -3.87 12.46 -14.97
N PRO A 500 -2.74 12.21 -15.66
CA PRO A 500 -1.47 12.81 -15.29
C PRO A 500 -1.58 14.34 -15.21
N TRP A 501 -0.64 14.96 -14.50
CA TRP A 501 -0.49 16.40 -14.50
C TRP A 501 0.02 16.88 -15.86
N GLU A 502 -0.62 17.91 -16.40
CA GLU A 502 -0.19 18.64 -17.60
C GLU A 502 -0.01 20.11 -17.23
N THR A 503 0.89 20.82 -17.91
CA THR A 503 1.30 22.17 -17.50
C THR A 503 1.10 23.21 -18.58
N VAL A 504 0.84 24.46 -18.18
CA VAL A 504 0.84 25.64 -19.05
C VAL A 504 1.69 26.75 -18.44
N ASP A 505 2.41 27.47 -19.31
CA ASP A 505 3.37 28.50 -18.91
C ASP A 505 2.89 29.89 -19.31
N PHE A 506 3.23 30.88 -18.48
CA PHE A 506 3.18 32.30 -18.81
C PHE A 506 4.36 33.04 -18.15
N THR A 507 4.69 34.22 -18.65
CA THR A 507 5.80 35.03 -18.14
C THR A 507 5.31 36.42 -17.78
N ASN A 508 5.52 36.80 -16.52
CA ASN A 508 5.32 38.15 -16.01
C ASN A 508 6.58 38.98 -16.27
N ILE A 509 6.46 40.06 -17.04
CA ILE A 509 7.53 40.98 -17.42
C ILE A 509 7.07 42.42 -17.18
N PRO A 510 7.82 43.25 -16.45
CA PRO A 510 7.45 44.65 -16.21
C PRO A 510 7.55 45.47 -17.49
N GLY A 511 6.57 46.33 -17.75
CA GLY A 511 6.54 47.16 -18.97
C GLY A 511 7.33 48.48 -18.87
N ASP A 512 7.55 48.99 -17.66
CA ASP A 512 8.21 50.27 -17.41
C ASP A 512 9.74 50.20 -17.55
N SER A 513 10.38 51.34 -17.85
CA SER A 513 11.84 51.40 -17.98
C SER A 513 12.57 51.06 -16.69
N ILE A 514 12.04 51.49 -15.54
CA ILE A 514 12.49 51.07 -14.20
C ILE A 514 11.30 50.45 -13.47
N HIS A 515 11.46 49.21 -13.02
CA HIS A 515 10.53 48.52 -12.14
C HIS A 515 11.28 48.02 -10.91
N ILE A 516 10.86 48.47 -9.74
CA ILE A 516 11.44 48.08 -8.46
C ILE A 516 10.39 47.27 -7.74
N GLN A 517 10.69 46.01 -7.47
CA GLN A 517 9.79 45.07 -6.81
C GLN A 517 10.35 44.70 -5.44
N MET A 518 9.51 44.83 -4.42
CA MET A 518 9.79 44.42 -3.05
C MET A 518 8.84 43.30 -2.65
N THR A 519 9.38 42.22 -2.07
CA THR A 519 8.60 41.12 -1.45
C THR A 519 9.20 40.78 -0.11
N TRP A 520 8.41 40.29 0.84
CA TRP A 520 8.91 39.84 2.14
C TRP A 520 8.15 38.60 2.62
N ASP A 521 8.63 37.94 3.68
CA ASP A 521 8.23 36.58 4.04
C ASP A 521 7.42 36.47 5.34
N HIS A 522 7.01 37.59 5.94
CA HIS A 522 6.28 37.59 7.20
C HIS A 522 4.81 38.01 7.06
N PRO A 523 3.84 37.13 7.41
CA PRO A 523 2.42 37.23 7.00
C PRO A 523 1.63 38.44 7.52
N SER A 524 2.21 39.24 8.42
CA SER A 524 1.57 40.44 8.97
C SER A 524 2.39 41.71 8.86
N SER A 525 3.66 41.68 8.47
CA SER A 525 4.49 42.89 8.50
C SER A 525 4.06 43.90 7.44
N ASP A 526 4.27 45.18 7.76
CA ASP A 526 4.14 46.33 6.87
C ASP A 526 5.53 46.88 6.57
N VAL A 527 5.94 46.76 5.31
CA VAL A 527 7.24 47.20 4.82
C VAL A 527 6.98 48.17 3.68
N ASP A 528 7.45 49.41 3.83
CA ASP A 528 7.26 50.49 2.86
C ASP A 528 8.45 50.57 1.89
N LEU A 529 8.16 50.54 0.59
CA LEU A 529 9.15 50.84 -0.45
C LEU A 529 9.26 52.35 -0.68
N HIS A 530 10.50 52.84 -0.74
CA HIS A 530 10.82 54.24 -1.00
C HIS A 530 11.70 54.40 -2.24
N VAL A 531 11.35 55.35 -3.11
CA VAL A 531 12.19 55.80 -4.21
C VAL A 531 12.38 57.31 -4.13
N ILE A 532 13.59 57.73 -3.78
CA ILE A 532 13.93 59.13 -3.54
C ILE A 532 14.68 59.69 -4.76
N ARG A 533 14.07 60.68 -5.41
CA ARG A 533 14.72 61.45 -6.49
C ARG A 533 15.92 62.22 -5.92
N THR A 534 16.97 62.33 -6.73
CA THR A 534 18.29 62.89 -6.40
C THR A 534 19.19 62.01 -5.55
N GLY A 535 18.75 60.80 -5.16
CA GLY A 535 19.57 59.86 -4.40
C GLY A 535 20.00 60.37 -3.01
N ASP A 536 19.38 61.45 -2.54
CA ASP A 536 19.72 62.13 -1.29
C ASP A 536 18.80 61.64 -0.18
N ARG A 537 19.34 60.82 0.73
CA ARG A 537 18.63 60.26 1.89
C ARG A 537 17.96 61.35 2.75
N ASP A 538 18.51 62.55 2.82
CA ASP A 538 17.93 63.65 3.63
C ASP A 538 16.56 64.11 3.10
N LEU A 539 16.14 63.63 1.93
CA LEU A 539 14.80 63.85 1.36
C LEU A 539 13.78 62.78 1.74
N TYR A 540 14.10 61.87 2.66
CA TYR A 540 13.14 60.91 3.20
C TYR A 540 11.85 61.60 3.69
N ARG A 541 10.71 61.06 3.27
CA ARG A 541 9.33 61.58 3.47
C ARG A 541 9.10 62.99 2.95
N ASN A 542 9.99 63.52 2.12
CA ASN A 542 9.73 64.74 1.36
C ASN A 542 8.67 64.43 0.30
N ARG A 543 7.47 64.99 0.47
CA ARG A 543 6.32 64.74 -0.41
C ARG A 543 6.49 65.19 -1.87
N GLU A 544 7.58 65.85 -2.21
CA GLU A 544 7.92 66.28 -3.57
C GLU A 544 9.06 65.47 -4.20
N GLN A 545 9.79 64.65 -3.42
CA GLN A 545 11.00 63.95 -3.90
C GLN A 545 11.00 62.45 -3.57
N ASP A 546 10.32 62.06 -2.50
CA ASP A 546 10.24 60.67 -2.04
C ASP A 546 8.91 60.04 -2.48
N CYS A 547 9.02 58.96 -3.22
CA CYS A 547 7.92 58.13 -3.66
C CYS A 547 7.72 56.94 -2.71
N TYR A 548 6.61 56.95 -1.99
CA TYR A 548 6.23 55.92 -1.01
C TYR A 548 4.71 55.94 -0.80
N TYR A 549 4.18 55.13 0.12
CA TYR A 549 2.73 54.95 0.33
C TYR A 549 1.91 56.25 0.35
N ALA A 550 2.42 57.36 0.91
CA ALA A 550 1.62 58.58 1.06
C ALA A 550 1.71 59.56 -0.12
N SER A 551 2.80 59.50 -0.89
CA SER A 551 3.07 60.42 -2.01
C SER A 551 2.69 59.82 -3.36
N CYS A 552 2.87 58.50 -3.53
CA CYS A 552 2.86 57.84 -4.84
C CYS A 552 1.69 56.91 -5.16
N LYS A 553 0.74 56.73 -4.24
CA LYS A 553 -0.50 56.01 -4.56
C LYS A 553 -1.22 56.70 -5.72
N PRO A 554 -1.48 56.00 -6.84
CA PRO A 554 -2.09 56.61 -8.02
C PRO A 554 -3.54 57.01 -7.77
N VAL A 555 -4.01 58.01 -8.51
CA VAL A 555 -5.43 58.39 -8.56
C VAL A 555 -5.97 58.14 -9.96
N ASN A 556 -6.88 57.17 -10.10
CA ASN A 556 -7.37 56.68 -11.40
C ASN A 556 -6.24 56.22 -12.35
N GLY A 557 -5.23 55.53 -11.81
CA GLY A 557 -4.09 55.01 -12.59
C GLY A 557 -3.13 56.08 -13.11
N GLN A 558 -3.14 57.28 -12.53
CA GLN A 558 -2.20 58.34 -12.85
C GLN A 558 -1.32 58.67 -11.63
N PRO A 559 -0.02 58.99 -11.84
CA PRO A 559 0.87 59.40 -10.76
C PRO A 559 0.28 60.58 -9.98
N ARG A 560 0.41 60.52 -8.65
CA ARG A 560 0.01 61.62 -7.75
C ARG A 560 1.18 62.54 -7.44
N LEU A 561 2.36 61.96 -7.27
CA LEU A 561 3.61 62.69 -7.13
C LEU A 561 4.02 63.20 -8.51
N SER A 562 4.43 64.47 -8.60
CA SER A 562 5.02 65.00 -9.81
C SER A 562 6.42 65.54 -9.52
N TRP A 563 7.42 64.94 -10.15
CA TRP A 563 8.83 65.31 -10.01
C TRP A 563 9.20 66.52 -10.86
N GLY A 564 8.37 66.93 -11.83
CA GLY A 564 8.56 68.22 -12.46
C GLY A 564 7.95 68.34 -13.86
N PRO A 565 8.64 69.02 -14.80
CA PRO A 565 8.07 69.37 -16.09
C PRO A 565 8.10 68.23 -17.12
N GLY A 566 8.68 67.06 -16.81
CA GLY A 566 8.76 65.91 -17.72
C GLY A 566 7.38 65.31 -18.03
N GLY A 567 6.46 65.35 -17.05
CA GLY A 567 5.07 64.97 -17.20
C GLY A 567 4.75 63.68 -16.44
N PRO A 568 3.63 63.02 -16.73
CA PRO A 568 3.25 61.80 -16.00
C PRO A 568 4.12 60.57 -16.32
N GLU A 569 4.97 60.62 -17.36
CA GLU A 569 5.79 59.47 -17.76
C GLU A 569 7.11 59.38 -16.97
N ASP A 570 7.68 60.50 -16.48
CA ASP A 570 8.83 60.49 -15.55
C ASP A 570 8.41 60.46 -14.08
N ASP A 571 7.11 60.56 -13.80
CA ASP A 571 6.55 60.55 -12.46
C ASP A 571 6.34 59.10 -11.97
N PRO A 572 6.79 58.77 -10.74
CA PRO A 572 6.77 57.40 -10.25
C PRO A 572 5.37 56.99 -9.75
N ILE A 573 5.07 55.70 -9.85
CA ILE A 573 3.79 55.12 -9.40
C ILE A 573 4.07 53.96 -8.47
N LEU A 574 3.46 53.97 -7.27
CA LEU A 574 3.34 52.80 -6.40
C LEU A 574 2.06 52.04 -6.80
N ASP A 575 2.19 50.92 -7.50
CA ASP A 575 1.06 50.23 -8.14
C ASP A 575 0.19 49.45 -7.14
N LEU A 576 0.83 48.84 -6.14
CA LEU A 576 0.22 48.17 -5.01
C LEU A 576 0.95 48.61 -3.74
N ASP A 577 0.14 49.07 -2.80
CA ASP A 577 0.56 49.32 -1.43
C ASP A 577 0.04 48.18 -0.57
N ASP A 578 0.96 47.42 -0.03
CA ASP A 578 0.66 46.25 0.78
C ASP A 578 1.01 46.47 2.25
N VAL A 579 0.03 46.99 2.97
CA VAL A 579 0.15 47.34 4.39
C VAL A 579 0.24 46.12 5.32
N ASN A 580 0.01 44.90 4.84
CA ASN A 580 0.18 43.68 5.64
C ASN A 580 0.41 42.50 4.71
N GLY A 581 1.56 41.84 4.85
CA GLY A 581 1.74 40.41 4.60
C GLY A 581 2.92 40.00 3.71
N PHE A 582 2.81 39.69 2.42
CA PHE A 582 3.98 39.18 1.65
C PHE A 582 4.50 40.14 0.56
N GLY A 583 3.84 41.28 0.40
CA GLY A 583 3.97 42.11 -0.77
C GLY A 583 3.21 41.51 -1.97
N PRO A 584 3.56 41.91 -3.21
CA PRO A 584 4.63 42.82 -3.54
C PRO A 584 4.25 44.28 -3.30
N GLU A 585 5.23 45.13 -3.05
CA GLU A 585 5.14 46.55 -3.38
C GLU A 585 6.01 46.83 -4.59
N ASN A 586 5.44 47.44 -5.64
CA ASN A 586 6.23 47.86 -6.79
C ASN A 586 6.16 49.37 -7.03
N ILE A 587 7.31 49.97 -7.30
CA ILE A 587 7.42 51.33 -7.81
C ILE A 587 7.92 51.29 -9.26
N ASN A 588 7.16 51.95 -10.14
CA ASN A 588 7.37 52.00 -11.58
C ASN A 588 7.71 53.41 -12.04
N ILE A 589 8.64 53.52 -13.01
CA ILE A 589 8.96 54.77 -13.72
C ILE A 589 9.08 54.43 -15.22
N ASP A 590 8.13 54.91 -16.03
CA ASP A 590 8.05 54.61 -17.47
C ASP A 590 9.20 55.28 -18.24
N GLN A 591 9.42 56.58 -18.03
CA GLN A 591 10.49 57.36 -18.66
C GLN A 591 11.31 58.17 -17.63
N PRO A 592 12.31 57.56 -16.98
CA PRO A 592 13.12 58.25 -15.99
C PRO A 592 13.85 59.48 -16.57
N GLU A 593 14.06 60.48 -15.72
CA GLU A 593 14.70 61.75 -16.09
C GLU A 593 16.19 61.55 -16.43
N ASP A 594 16.65 62.08 -17.57
CA ASP A 594 18.04 61.98 -17.99
C ASP A 594 19.02 62.65 -17.00
N ASN A 595 20.14 61.98 -16.72
CA ASN A 595 21.17 62.41 -15.77
C ASN A 595 20.67 62.50 -14.32
N GLN A 596 19.70 61.66 -13.97
CA GLN A 596 19.12 61.58 -12.65
C GLN A 596 19.60 60.30 -11.93
N GLN A 597 19.70 60.40 -10.60
CA GLN A 597 19.87 59.26 -9.71
C GLN A 597 18.65 59.07 -8.81
N TYR A 598 18.33 57.82 -8.50
CA TYR A 598 17.20 57.42 -7.66
C TYR A 598 17.68 56.48 -6.56
N LEU A 599 17.51 56.89 -5.29
CA LEU A 599 17.81 56.04 -4.14
C LEU A 599 16.61 55.14 -3.86
N VAL A 600 16.85 53.83 -3.86
CA VAL A 600 15.90 52.82 -3.40
C VAL A 600 16.15 52.56 -1.92
N GLY A 601 15.12 52.78 -1.10
CA GLY A 601 15.15 52.54 0.33
C GLY A 601 13.97 51.68 0.78
N VAL A 602 14.14 51.01 1.91
CA VAL A 602 13.12 50.16 2.53
C VAL A 602 12.95 50.60 3.97
N HIS A 603 11.71 50.86 4.36
CA HIS A 603 11.35 51.20 5.73
C HIS A 603 10.51 50.07 6.34
N TYR A 604 11.01 49.47 7.43
CA TYR A 604 10.21 48.52 8.19
C TYR A 604 9.18 49.26 9.04
N PHE A 605 8.01 49.57 8.46
CA PHE A 605 7.02 50.45 9.08
C PHE A 605 6.40 49.86 10.34
N SER A 606 6.02 48.58 10.31
CA SER A 606 5.48 47.88 11.48
C SER A 606 5.61 46.38 11.36
N ASP A 607 6.03 45.72 12.44
CA ASP A 607 5.95 44.27 12.58
C ASP A 607 4.51 43.74 12.73
N HIS A 608 3.55 44.62 13.05
CA HIS A 608 2.18 44.27 13.44
C HIS A 608 2.08 43.12 14.46
N ALA A 609 3.13 42.90 15.27
CA ALA A 609 3.25 41.75 16.15
C ALA A 609 2.11 41.72 17.17
N TRP A 610 1.11 40.87 16.92
CA TRP A 610 0.04 40.57 17.87
C TRP A 610 0.52 39.45 18.80
N ASN A 611 0.49 39.69 20.12
CA ASN A 611 0.77 38.66 21.15
C ASN A 611 2.21 38.11 21.25
N GLY A 612 3.22 38.84 20.75
CA GLY A 612 4.63 38.50 20.98
C GLY A 612 5.20 37.43 20.04
N GLU A 613 4.61 37.28 18.86
CA GLU A 613 5.25 36.60 17.72
C GLU A 613 6.47 37.43 17.24
N GLU A 614 7.51 36.75 16.76
CA GLU A 614 8.71 37.38 16.20
C GLU A 614 8.37 37.97 14.84
N GLY A 615 8.16 39.28 14.76
CA GLY A 615 7.97 39.99 13.51
C GLY A 615 9.28 40.30 12.81
N GLN A 616 10.15 39.32 12.62
CA GLN A 616 11.31 39.49 11.74
C GLN A 616 10.92 39.07 10.33
N THR A 617 11.45 39.73 9.30
CA THR A 617 11.16 39.35 7.91
C THR A 617 12.37 39.52 7.01
N ASP A 618 12.58 38.57 6.12
CA ASP A 618 13.53 38.69 5.01
C ASP A 618 12.86 39.48 3.88
N CYS A 619 13.29 40.73 3.71
CA CYS A 619 12.85 41.59 2.63
C CYS A 619 13.77 41.44 1.42
N THR A 620 13.19 41.15 0.26
CA THR A 620 13.88 41.01 -1.02
C THR A 620 13.56 42.18 -1.93
N ILE A 621 14.58 42.84 -2.46
CA ILE A 621 14.44 43.89 -3.49
C ILE A 621 14.99 43.39 -4.81
N ARG A 622 14.22 43.59 -5.88
CA ARG A 622 14.62 43.34 -7.26
C ARG A 622 14.43 44.61 -8.08
N ILE A 623 15.47 45.01 -8.80
CA ILE A 623 15.42 46.16 -9.70
C ILE A 623 15.57 45.65 -11.13
N TYR A 624 14.58 45.98 -11.94
CA TYR A 624 14.53 45.68 -13.35
C TYR A 624 14.69 46.97 -14.14
N VAL A 625 15.57 46.93 -15.15
CA VAL A 625 15.75 48.04 -16.09
C VAL A 625 15.62 47.50 -17.51
N TRP A 626 14.69 48.09 -18.28
CA TRP A 626 14.27 47.58 -19.59
C TRP A 626 14.00 46.07 -19.56
N GLU A 627 13.07 45.65 -18.69
CA GLU A 627 12.62 44.26 -18.53
C GLU A 627 13.69 43.28 -17.99
N ARG A 628 14.92 43.74 -17.74
CA ARG A 628 16.03 42.89 -17.28
C ARG A 628 16.30 43.07 -15.80
N LEU A 629 16.37 41.97 -15.06
CA LEU A 629 16.88 41.98 -13.68
C LEU A 629 18.35 42.45 -13.69
N VAL A 630 18.60 43.61 -13.08
CA VAL A 630 19.95 44.21 -12.98
C VAL A 630 20.48 44.20 -11.56
N PHE A 631 19.61 44.02 -10.55
CA PHE A 631 19.98 43.98 -9.14
C PHE A 631 18.97 43.14 -8.35
N GLU A 632 19.48 42.33 -7.41
CA GLU A 632 18.70 41.59 -6.41
C GLU A 632 19.49 41.56 -5.11
N GLU A 633 18.85 41.87 -3.98
CA GLU A 633 19.46 41.80 -2.65
C GLU A 633 18.39 41.44 -1.61
N VAL A 634 18.81 40.78 -0.52
CA VAL A 634 17.95 40.38 0.58
C VAL A 634 18.47 40.96 1.89
N MET A 635 17.58 41.47 2.73
CA MET A 635 17.92 41.97 4.06
C MET A 635 16.92 41.50 5.11
N LEU A 636 17.43 40.99 6.22
CA LEU A 636 16.65 40.72 7.42
C LEU A 636 16.28 42.04 8.10
N LEU A 637 14.98 42.29 8.26
CA LEU A 637 14.43 43.41 9.01
C LEU A 637 13.98 42.90 10.38
N GLU A 638 14.67 43.34 11.44
CA GLU A 638 14.52 42.77 12.78
C GLU A 638 13.53 43.55 13.66
N GLU A 639 13.47 44.88 13.51
CA GLU A 639 12.69 45.76 14.39
C GLU A 639 11.93 46.84 13.62
N THR A 640 10.71 47.14 14.07
CA THR A 640 9.92 48.28 13.58
C THR A 640 10.77 49.57 13.61
N GLY A 641 10.83 50.27 12.48
CA GLY A 641 11.59 51.51 12.27
C GLY A 641 12.95 51.31 11.60
N ASN A 642 13.37 50.07 11.33
CA ASN A 642 14.58 49.80 10.55
C ASN A 642 14.50 50.46 9.18
N TRP A 643 15.63 50.99 8.72
CA TRP A 643 15.78 51.63 7.42
C TRP A 643 16.96 50.99 6.69
N TRP A 644 16.70 50.52 5.47
CA TRP A 644 17.70 49.92 4.60
C TRP A 644 17.85 50.75 3.33
N GLU A 645 19.05 51.26 3.10
CA GLU A 645 19.42 51.92 1.84
C GLU A 645 19.97 50.86 0.88
N VAL A 646 19.16 50.52 -0.11
CA VAL A 646 19.41 49.37 -0.97
C VAL A 646 20.47 49.72 -2.02
N ALA A 647 20.13 50.66 -2.90
CA ALA A 647 20.95 51.01 -4.06
C ALA A 647 20.57 52.38 -4.64
N ASN A 648 21.50 52.96 -5.42
CA ASN A 648 21.24 54.10 -6.30
C ASN A 648 21.14 53.63 -7.75
N ILE A 649 20.07 53.99 -8.44
CA ILE A 649 19.90 53.76 -9.88
C ILE A 649 20.36 55.02 -10.62
N HIS A 650 21.39 54.89 -11.46
CA HIS A 650 21.92 55.97 -12.29
C HIS A 650 21.32 55.87 -13.71
N TRP A 651 20.68 56.95 -14.17
CA TRP A 651 19.98 57.01 -15.47
C TRP A 651 20.54 58.11 -16.39
N PRO A 652 20.72 57.85 -17.71
CA PRO A 652 20.28 56.68 -18.50
C PRO A 652 21.30 55.54 -18.59
N GLU A 653 22.36 55.53 -17.78
CA GLU A 653 23.39 54.48 -17.81
C GLU A 653 22.86 53.09 -17.44
N ALA A 654 21.69 53.00 -16.80
CA ALA A 654 21.13 51.78 -16.23
C ALA A 654 22.10 51.07 -15.28
N HIS A 655 22.92 51.85 -14.59
CA HIS A 655 23.88 51.37 -13.61
C HIS A 655 23.26 51.42 -12.22
N VAL A 656 23.14 50.27 -11.57
CA VAL A 656 22.70 50.18 -10.18
C VAL A 656 23.95 50.11 -9.29
N GLU A 657 24.16 51.17 -8.49
CA GLU A 657 25.20 51.24 -7.48
C GLU A 657 24.67 50.69 -6.16
N THR A 658 25.18 49.54 -5.73
CA THR A 658 24.87 48.97 -4.42
C THR A 658 25.30 49.91 -3.29
N ILE A 659 24.39 50.23 -2.38
CA ILE A 659 24.70 50.94 -1.13
C ILE A 659 24.73 49.92 0.00
N ASN A 660 23.61 49.21 0.19
CA ASN A 660 23.40 48.18 1.20
C ASN A 660 23.76 48.61 2.63
N ASP A 661 23.40 49.85 2.99
CA ASP A 661 23.61 50.38 4.34
C ASP A 661 22.34 50.18 5.19
N PHE A 662 22.51 49.61 6.38
CA PHE A 662 21.42 49.33 7.31
C PHE A 662 21.45 50.24 8.53
N TYR A 663 20.28 50.74 8.92
CA TYR A 663 20.08 51.67 10.01
C TYR A 663 18.95 51.18 10.91
N VAL A 664 19.15 51.26 12.23
CA VAL A 664 18.13 50.85 13.22
C VAL A 664 16.91 51.77 13.26
N GLU A 665 17.07 53.01 12.78
CA GLU A 665 16.02 54.03 12.73
C GLU A 665 16.07 54.75 11.38
N THR A 666 14.91 55.28 10.99
CA THR A 666 14.75 56.08 9.77
C THR A 666 15.56 57.38 9.78
N PRO A 667 15.87 57.96 8.60
CA PRO A 667 16.41 59.32 8.50
C PRO A 667 15.51 60.35 9.23
N ASN A 668 16.12 61.44 9.74
CA ASN A 668 15.42 62.48 10.52
C ASN A 668 14.64 63.48 9.67
#